data_AF-A0A8H5ZFC8-F1
#
_entry.id   AF-A0A8H5ZFC8-F1
#
_cell.length_a   1.000
_cell.length_b   1.000
_cell.length_c   1.000
_cell.angle_alpha   90.00
_cell.angle_beta   90.00
_cell.angle_gamma   90.00
#
_symmetry.space_group_name_H-M   'P 1'
#
loop_
_entity.id
_entity.type
_entity.pdbx_description
1 polymer ?
#
loop_
_entity_poly.entity_id
_entity_poly.type
_entity_poly.pdbx_seq_one_letter_code
_entity_poly.pdbx_strand_id
1 'polypeptide(L)'
;MLHSLFLLSLLSSTAFAELSKSNLKTYVGSLELSTPFSPIKDDYRTGLPHHHRTPFAVSPDGKSAYLAYLGASGKGVHVQKVDPVTFKAVGDAVTVSCAKEAGGLIAHNDGFALLTNEPMDAGTQKAPPKRDSVAVLYRWTRGKRAFKTFLGGPDNVGEAGATCSPYLNGDLAYSEDTGIYGAYFVVASYDGPAQGHFGDSMQYISDNGTIQKIEGATKNWGCSFNTGIALEASASAPFASVCADDQGGIWLNTGGTGMEKTGVKVSNEYARNGAANEPMGGISGSYSSLTRFINKDSYIFTWVSRGSKDLTENKQLGEGYTTSSYRTKNRNVAIATFSDKKTMVGKQATNQPGPDGDSHVNWITTGSSDCQNARVAAFDGSNALVTWEEIAEPTCNFPAMGCEGEFSGTYFQLVKDGKKVGEPVKSMDVYVAGDMVTMGDGRICWPYVDMSWSLNGPVADRKTTNAISFACMSSCQSKASAPSDSDAPLKPSSPSKPVSSPEPAEPYKPTEPYQPAEPSKPSSPSSPPVSNAPSAAPPASSTQPRHNAPPVPTLSFSLFNPDSTPSPTPKPTPSPTPFNDNKPRPYESVYVPGSLSFDPIMAPAFTHVLPGLPGEFTNGPVYSTTKTPAAPTGSPVPCSIPGAGGSYGDSYGRSYGRAGVYGVKGGSYGDAGADSPCTLRTVVRPSASSAASY
;
A
#
# COMPACT_ATOMS: atom_id res chain seq x y z
N MET A 1 -28.77 -63.00 -30.02
CA MET A 1 -28.99 -61.71 -29.33
C MET A 1 -28.15 -61.70 -28.07
N LEU A 2 -27.08 -60.90 -28.03
CA LEU A 2 -26.56 -60.16 -26.88
C LEU A 2 -25.31 -59.43 -27.41
N HIS A 3 -25.47 -58.18 -27.86
CA HIS A 3 -24.35 -57.33 -28.25
C HIS A 3 -23.80 -56.66 -26.99
N SER A 4 -22.55 -56.98 -26.64
CA SER A 4 -21.80 -56.31 -25.58
C SER A 4 -21.12 -55.08 -26.19
N LEU A 5 -21.69 -53.89 -25.98
CA LEU A 5 -21.02 -52.62 -26.25
C LEU A 5 -20.18 -52.25 -25.02
N PHE A 6 -18.86 -52.43 -25.13
CA PHE A 6 -17.89 -51.84 -24.22
C PHE A 6 -17.65 -50.39 -24.65
N LEU A 7 -18.34 -49.45 -24.03
CA LEU A 7 -18.08 -48.01 -24.17
C LEU A 7 -16.81 -47.66 -23.39
N LEU A 8 -15.68 -47.58 -24.10
CA LEU A 8 -14.44 -47.01 -23.60
C LEU A 8 -14.61 -45.48 -23.51
N SER A 9 -14.93 -44.97 -22.33
CA SER A 9 -14.92 -43.53 -22.04
C SER A 9 -13.47 -43.03 -22.00
N LEU A 10 -12.98 -42.55 -23.14
CA LEU A 10 -11.79 -41.71 -23.23
C LEU A 10 -12.03 -40.43 -22.43
N LEU A 11 -11.60 -40.43 -21.17
CA LEU A 11 -11.34 -39.21 -20.41
C LEU A 11 -10.22 -38.46 -21.12
N SER A 12 -10.58 -37.57 -22.03
CA SER A 12 -9.71 -36.50 -22.49
C SER A 12 -9.48 -35.55 -21.31
N SER A 13 -8.51 -35.90 -20.46
CA SER A 13 -7.90 -34.97 -19.52
C SER A 13 -7.32 -33.83 -20.35
N THR A 14 -7.99 -32.68 -20.34
CA THR A 14 -7.39 -31.43 -20.80
C THR A 14 -6.18 -31.19 -19.91
N ALA A 15 -4.98 -31.54 -20.37
CA ALA A 15 -3.73 -31.17 -19.72
C ALA A 15 -3.73 -29.64 -19.64
N PHE A 16 -3.96 -29.10 -18.44
CA PHE A 16 -3.77 -27.67 -18.21
C PHE A 16 -2.27 -27.41 -18.34
N ALA A 17 -1.91 -26.44 -19.17
CA ALA A 17 -0.52 -26.14 -19.38
C ALA A 17 0.02 -25.39 -18.14
N GLU A 18 0.82 -26.10 -17.34
CA GLU A 18 1.48 -25.62 -16.12
C GLU A 18 2.65 -24.68 -16.47
N LEU A 19 3.01 -23.78 -15.55
CA LEU A 19 4.17 -22.91 -15.74
C LEU A 19 5.46 -23.73 -15.73
N SER A 20 6.43 -23.26 -16.50
CA SER A 20 7.78 -23.82 -16.56
C SER A 20 8.81 -22.69 -16.62
N LYS A 21 10.10 -23.02 -16.45
CA LYS A 21 11.17 -22.02 -16.56
C LYS A 21 11.19 -21.30 -17.91
N SER A 22 10.79 -21.94 -19.00
CA SER A 22 10.73 -21.28 -20.32
C SER A 22 9.65 -20.20 -20.43
N ASN A 23 8.70 -20.15 -19.49
CA ASN A 23 7.72 -19.08 -19.42
C ASN A 23 8.29 -17.78 -18.84
N LEU A 24 9.40 -17.87 -18.09
CA LEU A 24 10.06 -16.73 -17.45
C LEU A 24 11.16 -16.17 -18.36
N LYS A 25 10.94 -14.96 -18.88
CA LYS A 25 11.91 -14.23 -19.70
C LYS A 25 12.48 -13.06 -18.91
N THR A 26 13.78 -12.83 -19.01
CA THR A 26 14.46 -11.72 -18.34
C THR A 26 15.10 -10.73 -19.33
N TYR A 27 15.22 -9.49 -18.89
CA TYR A 27 15.86 -8.37 -19.58
C TYR A 27 16.81 -7.71 -18.56
N VAL A 28 17.95 -8.35 -18.35
CA VAL A 28 18.90 -7.96 -17.30
C VAL A 28 19.52 -6.61 -17.63
N GLY A 29 19.43 -5.66 -16.69
CA GLY A 29 20.01 -4.33 -16.79
C GLY A 29 19.53 -3.51 -18.01
N SER A 30 18.35 -3.80 -18.55
CA SER A 30 17.87 -3.18 -19.79
C SER A 30 17.54 -1.70 -19.62
N LEU A 31 17.18 -1.27 -18.42
CA LEU A 31 16.83 0.11 -18.10
C LEU A 31 17.98 0.80 -17.39
N GLU A 32 18.70 1.66 -18.11
CA GLU A 32 19.70 2.55 -17.52
C GLU A 32 19.03 3.70 -16.74
N LEU A 33 19.60 4.05 -15.59
CA LEU A 33 19.13 5.10 -14.71
C LEU A 33 20.08 6.31 -14.76
N SER A 34 19.50 7.50 -14.90
CA SER A 34 20.27 8.76 -14.82
C SER A 34 20.71 9.11 -13.40
N THR A 35 20.02 8.57 -12.39
CA THR A 35 20.33 8.75 -10.97
C THR A 35 20.50 7.37 -10.33
N PRO A 36 21.54 7.14 -9.53
CA PRO A 36 21.69 5.86 -8.82
C PRO A 36 20.48 5.55 -7.94
N PHE A 37 20.12 4.28 -7.84
CA PHE A 37 19.04 3.76 -7.01
C PHE A 37 19.58 2.83 -5.91
N SER A 38 18.99 2.86 -4.71
CA SER A 38 19.27 1.90 -3.63
C SER A 38 18.13 0.87 -3.57
N PRO A 39 18.34 -0.37 -4.07
CA PRO A 39 17.29 -1.39 -4.18
C PRO A 39 16.89 -2.02 -2.85
N ILE A 40 17.69 -1.85 -1.80
CA ILE A 40 17.43 -2.42 -0.49
C ILE A 40 17.00 -1.31 0.47
N LYS A 41 15.94 -1.57 1.22
CA LYS A 41 15.48 -0.77 2.34
C LYS A 41 15.31 -1.70 3.54
N ASP A 42 15.83 -1.31 4.69
CA ASP A 42 15.69 -2.05 5.94
C ASP A 42 14.35 -1.75 6.62
N ASP A 43 13.80 -2.78 7.26
CA ASP A 43 12.72 -2.60 8.22
C ASP A 43 13.20 -1.78 9.42
N TYR A 44 12.49 -0.71 9.80
CA TYR A 44 12.95 0.21 10.84
C TYR A 44 12.95 -0.41 12.25
N ARG A 45 12.30 -1.57 12.47
CA ARG A 45 12.23 -2.24 13.78
C ARG A 45 13.27 -3.34 13.92
N THR A 46 13.48 -4.10 12.85
CA THR A 46 14.30 -5.32 12.85
C THR A 46 15.62 -5.14 12.10
N GLY A 47 15.73 -4.14 11.24
CA GLY A 47 16.85 -3.94 10.33
C GLY A 47 16.87 -4.91 9.14
N LEU A 48 15.87 -5.79 9.02
CA LEU A 48 15.84 -6.84 8.00
C LEU A 48 15.59 -6.28 6.59
N PRO A 49 16.24 -6.84 5.56
CA PRO A 49 16.18 -6.36 4.18
C PRO A 49 14.79 -6.53 3.56
N HIS A 50 14.32 -5.46 2.91
CA HIS A 50 13.16 -5.43 2.02
C HIS A 50 13.55 -4.80 0.68
N HIS A 51 12.83 -5.16 -0.37
CA HIS A 51 12.95 -4.46 -1.65
C HIS A 51 12.43 -3.04 -1.52
N HIS A 52 13.23 -2.08 -1.96
CA HIS A 52 12.78 -0.72 -2.11
C HIS A 52 11.88 -0.65 -3.35
N ARG A 53 10.60 -0.30 -3.16
CA ARG A 53 9.61 -0.34 -4.23
C ARG A 53 10.02 0.50 -5.45
N THR A 54 9.80 -0.07 -6.63
CA THR A 54 9.90 0.62 -7.92
C THR A 54 8.56 0.53 -8.67
N PRO A 55 7.62 1.48 -8.45
CA PRO A 55 6.33 1.43 -9.13
C PRO A 55 6.47 1.36 -10.65
N PHE A 56 5.75 0.42 -11.28
CA PHE A 56 5.77 0.20 -12.71
C PHE A 56 4.35 0.17 -13.25
N ALA A 57 4.12 0.84 -14.38
CA ALA A 57 2.80 0.90 -15.00
C ALA A 57 2.91 0.98 -16.52
N VAL A 58 1.91 0.44 -17.22
CA VAL A 58 1.81 0.42 -18.69
C VAL A 58 0.56 1.19 -19.10
N SER A 59 0.65 1.99 -20.16
CA SER A 59 -0.47 2.80 -20.66
C SER A 59 -1.59 1.91 -21.20
N PRO A 60 -2.85 2.37 -21.18
CA PRO A 60 -3.99 1.60 -21.70
C PRO A 60 -3.82 1.13 -23.15
N ASP A 61 -3.14 1.91 -24.00
CA ASP A 61 -2.86 1.52 -25.39
C ASP A 61 -1.67 0.55 -25.55
N GLY A 62 -0.98 0.20 -24.46
CA GLY A 62 0.17 -0.68 -24.43
C GLY A 62 1.44 -0.12 -25.07
N LYS A 63 1.47 1.16 -25.49
CA LYS A 63 2.58 1.75 -26.25
C LYS A 63 3.63 2.44 -25.40
N SER A 64 3.33 2.73 -24.14
CA SER A 64 4.26 3.37 -23.21
C SER A 64 4.21 2.67 -21.86
N ALA A 65 5.36 2.57 -21.20
CA ALA A 65 5.42 2.19 -19.80
C ALA A 65 6.21 3.25 -19.03
N TYR A 66 6.06 3.26 -17.72
CA TYR A 66 6.79 4.16 -16.83
C TYR A 66 7.23 3.41 -15.59
N LEU A 67 8.42 3.76 -15.09
CA LEU A 67 8.96 3.25 -13.84
C LEU A 67 9.34 4.42 -12.93
N ALA A 68 8.90 4.38 -11.68
CA ALA A 68 9.26 5.33 -10.65
C ALA A 68 10.27 4.73 -9.67
N TYR A 69 11.24 5.54 -9.22
CA TYR A 69 12.21 5.13 -8.20
C TYR A 69 12.70 6.32 -7.37
N LEU A 70 13.04 6.09 -6.10
CA LEU A 70 13.70 7.09 -5.25
C LEU A 70 15.20 7.08 -5.51
N GLY A 71 15.79 8.23 -5.83
CA GLY A 71 17.25 8.34 -5.96
C GLY A 71 17.96 7.91 -4.68
N ALA A 72 19.14 7.29 -4.81
CA ALA A 72 19.91 6.69 -3.71
C ALA A 72 20.29 7.68 -2.58
N SER A 73 20.21 8.98 -2.85
CA SER A 73 20.37 10.03 -1.83
C SER A 73 19.23 10.08 -0.80
N GLY A 74 18.15 9.32 -1.02
CA GLY A 74 16.92 9.38 -0.21
C GLY A 74 16.06 10.62 -0.49
N LYS A 75 16.36 11.33 -1.59
CA LYS A 75 15.64 12.53 -2.05
C LYS A 75 15.47 12.47 -3.55
N GLY A 76 14.30 12.90 -4.01
CA GLY A 76 13.99 12.96 -5.42
C GLY A 76 13.42 11.64 -5.94
N VAL A 77 12.15 11.65 -6.31
CA VAL A 77 11.56 10.53 -7.06
C VAL A 77 11.69 10.82 -8.55
N HIS A 78 12.25 9.86 -9.28
CA HIS A 78 12.45 9.91 -10.71
C HIS A 78 11.43 9.01 -11.40
N VAL A 79 10.79 9.49 -12.46
CA VAL A 79 9.90 8.70 -13.31
C VAL A 79 10.49 8.63 -14.70
N GLN A 80 10.94 7.42 -15.07
CA GLN A 80 11.53 7.12 -16.36
C GLN A 80 10.47 6.52 -17.27
N LYS A 81 10.33 7.06 -18.49
CA LYS A 81 9.54 6.40 -19.53
C LYS A 81 10.33 5.20 -20.06
N VAL A 82 9.63 4.08 -20.24
CA VAL A 82 10.17 2.77 -20.61
C VAL A 82 9.49 2.28 -21.87
N ASP A 83 10.27 1.74 -22.81
CA ASP A 83 9.75 1.01 -23.96
C ASP A 83 9.20 -0.35 -23.50
N PRO A 84 7.90 -0.66 -23.71
CA PRO A 84 7.27 -1.86 -23.13
C PRO A 84 7.71 -3.19 -23.77
N VAL A 85 8.51 -3.15 -24.84
CA VAL A 85 9.01 -4.34 -25.55
C VAL A 85 10.45 -4.63 -25.18
N THR A 86 11.29 -3.60 -25.18
CA THR A 86 12.74 -3.70 -24.96
C THR A 86 13.16 -3.37 -23.53
N PHE A 87 12.27 -2.72 -22.76
CA PHE A 87 12.52 -2.23 -21.40
C PHE A 87 13.69 -1.24 -21.29
N LYS A 88 13.95 -0.50 -22.37
CA LYS A 88 14.94 0.58 -22.41
C LYS A 88 14.32 1.91 -22.04
N ALA A 89 15.16 2.83 -21.54
CA ALA A 89 14.77 4.22 -21.29
C ALA A 89 14.37 4.92 -22.59
N VAL A 90 13.30 5.71 -22.54
CA VAL A 90 12.84 6.58 -23.63
C VAL A 90 12.86 8.03 -23.16
N GLY A 91 13.86 8.79 -23.62
CA GLY A 91 14.05 10.19 -23.21
C GLY A 91 14.44 10.34 -21.74
N ASP A 92 14.43 11.58 -21.26
CA ASP A 92 14.87 11.94 -19.90
C ASP A 92 13.82 11.60 -18.84
N ALA A 93 14.29 11.21 -17.64
CA ALA A 93 13.44 11.01 -16.48
C ALA A 93 12.88 12.35 -15.96
N VAL A 94 11.60 12.34 -15.55
CA VAL A 94 11.00 13.45 -14.79
C VAL A 94 11.41 13.32 -13.33
N THR A 95 11.86 14.40 -12.70
CA THR A 95 12.28 14.40 -11.29
C THR A 95 11.36 15.24 -10.43
N VAL A 96 10.87 14.67 -9.33
CA VAL A 96 10.17 15.36 -8.25
C VAL A 96 11.14 15.52 -7.08
N SER A 97 11.87 16.63 -7.04
CA SER A 97 13.07 16.80 -6.20
C SER A 97 12.86 16.69 -4.69
N CYS A 98 11.69 17.07 -4.18
CA CYS A 98 11.38 17.05 -2.75
C CYS A 98 10.73 15.74 -2.29
N ALA A 99 10.45 14.83 -3.21
CA ALA A 99 9.81 13.56 -2.94
C ALA A 99 10.71 12.60 -2.15
N LYS A 100 10.12 11.80 -1.25
CA LYS A 100 10.85 10.84 -0.40
C LYS A 100 10.46 9.37 -0.60
N GLU A 101 9.39 9.08 -1.34
CA GLU A 101 8.94 7.71 -1.56
C GLU A 101 8.05 7.65 -2.81
N ALA A 102 8.26 6.64 -3.67
CA ALA A 102 7.38 6.37 -4.79
C ALA A 102 6.26 5.42 -4.34
N GLY A 103 5.11 5.97 -3.97
CA GLY A 103 3.98 5.23 -3.38
C GLY A 103 2.98 4.66 -4.38
N GLY A 104 3.10 4.94 -5.67
CA GLY A 104 2.21 4.41 -6.68
C GLY A 104 2.33 5.16 -7.99
N LEU A 105 2.05 4.48 -9.11
CA LEU A 105 2.22 5.02 -10.45
C LEU A 105 1.10 4.53 -11.35
N ILE A 106 0.52 5.44 -12.13
CA ILE A 106 -0.42 5.12 -13.20
C ILE A 106 0.14 5.67 -14.50
N ALA A 107 0.15 4.83 -15.52
CA ALA A 107 0.52 5.24 -16.87
C ALA A 107 -0.75 5.61 -17.65
N HIS A 108 -0.69 6.73 -18.37
CA HIS A 108 -1.71 7.14 -19.32
C HIS A 108 -1.10 7.22 -20.72
N ASN A 109 -1.95 7.21 -21.74
CA ASN A 109 -1.50 7.34 -23.14
C ASN A 109 -0.74 8.65 -23.40
N ASP A 110 -0.99 9.69 -22.59
CA ASP A 110 -0.36 11.00 -22.72
C ASP A 110 0.64 11.34 -21.61
N GLY A 111 0.97 10.41 -20.70
CA GLY A 111 1.87 10.68 -19.58
C GLY A 111 1.67 9.73 -18.40
N PHE A 112 1.77 10.23 -17.18
CA PHE A 112 1.64 9.41 -15.96
C PHE A 112 1.11 10.21 -14.78
N ALA A 113 0.56 9.52 -13.79
CA ALA A 113 0.27 10.05 -12.46
C ALA A 113 1.17 9.37 -11.41
N LEU A 114 1.66 10.13 -10.44
CA LEU A 114 2.59 9.66 -9.40
C LEU A 114 2.02 10.01 -8.02
N LEU A 115 1.83 8.98 -7.18
CA LEU A 115 1.63 9.13 -5.74
C LEU A 115 3.00 9.14 -5.06
N THR A 116 3.29 10.21 -4.34
CA THR A 116 4.55 10.39 -3.58
C THR A 116 4.26 11.16 -2.29
N ASN A 117 5.27 11.40 -1.46
CA ASN A 117 5.18 12.31 -0.32
C ASN A 117 6.26 13.39 -0.41
N GLU A 118 5.91 14.62 -0.05
CA GLU A 118 6.89 15.70 0.08
C GLU A 118 6.49 16.69 1.18
N PRO A 119 7.43 17.47 1.74
CA PRO A 119 7.08 18.57 2.65
C PRO A 119 6.17 19.58 1.95
N MET A 120 5.20 20.12 2.69
CA MET A 120 4.40 21.25 2.19
C MET A 120 5.28 22.49 1.95
N ASP A 121 4.74 23.41 1.15
CA ASP A 121 5.44 24.64 0.79
C ASP A 121 5.77 25.48 2.04
N ALA A 122 6.89 26.20 2.00
CA ALA A 122 7.27 27.06 3.10
C ALA A 122 6.22 28.16 3.30
N GLY A 123 5.77 28.36 4.54
CA GLY A 123 4.76 29.37 4.88
C GLY A 123 3.32 28.84 4.88
N THR A 124 3.07 27.57 4.53
CA THR A 124 1.76 26.94 4.74
C THR A 124 1.37 27.01 6.22
N GLN A 125 0.24 27.67 6.51
CA GLN A 125 -0.28 27.77 7.87
C GLN A 125 -0.70 26.39 8.38
N LYS A 126 -0.35 26.06 9.62
CA LYS A 126 -0.65 24.74 10.24
C LYS A 126 -0.13 23.54 9.43
N ALA A 127 0.95 23.73 8.67
CA ALA A 127 1.68 22.62 8.07
C ALA A 127 2.16 21.63 9.17
N PRO A 128 2.42 20.35 8.81
CA PRO A 128 2.93 19.38 9.75
C PRO A 128 4.18 19.89 10.51
N PRO A 129 4.28 19.63 11.82
CA PRO A 129 5.49 19.90 12.59
C PRO A 129 6.72 19.31 11.92
N LYS A 130 7.90 19.92 12.14
CA LYS A 130 9.20 19.46 11.60
C LYS A 130 9.27 19.33 10.07
N ARG A 131 8.27 19.88 9.35
CA ARG A 131 8.12 19.73 7.89
C ARG A 131 8.00 18.26 7.47
N ASP A 132 7.30 17.47 8.27
CA ASP A 132 6.95 16.10 7.90
C ASP A 132 6.20 16.09 6.57
N SER A 133 6.51 15.09 5.75
CA SER A 133 6.02 15.01 4.38
C SER A 133 4.54 14.64 4.36
N VAL A 134 3.80 15.17 3.39
CA VAL A 134 2.37 14.89 3.17
C VAL A 134 2.25 14.14 1.84
N ALA A 135 1.36 13.15 1.78
CA ALA A 135 1.04 12.47 0.53
C ALA A 135 0.56 13.49 -0.53
N VAL A 136 1.00 13.30 -1.76
CA VAL A 136 0.71 14.19 -2.88
C VAL A 136 0.55 13.36 -4.14
N LEU A 137 -0.51 13.68 -4.90
CA LEU A 137 -0.71 13.15 -6.24
C LEU A 137 -0.28 14.19 -7.27
N TYR A 138 0.53 13.74 -8.22
CA TYR A 138 0.86 14.52 -9.40
C TYR A 138 0.29 13.88 -10.65
N ARG A 139 0.03 14.72 -11.66
CA ARG A 139 -0.21 14.28 -13.04
C ARG A 139 0.72 15.01 -13.99
N TRP A 140 1.38 14.26 -14.87
CA TRP A 140 2.13 14.78 -16.00
C TRP A 140 1.45 14.40 -17.31
N THR A 141 1.19 15.39 -18.15
CA THR A 141 0.58 15.24 -19.48
C THR A 141 1.53 15.85 -20.51
N ARG A 142 1.90 15.08 -21.53
CA ARG A 142 2.79 15.49 -22.63
C ARG A 142 4.07 16.17 -22.13
N GLY A 143 4.68 15.57 -21.10
CA GLY A 143 5.93 16.06 -20.49
C GLY A 143 5.78 17.28 -19.56
N LYS A 144 4.56 17.79 -19.31
CA LYS A 144 4.31 18.93 -18.42
C LYS A 144 3.46 18.52 -17.23
N ARG A 145 3.72 19.11 -16.06
CA ARG A 145 2.87 18.89 -14.88
C ARG A 145 1.49 19.51 -15.13
N ALA A 146 0.45 18.69 -15.15
CA ALA A 146 -0.94 19.10 -15.26
C ALA A 146 -1.49 19.56 -13.91
N PHE A 147 -1.27 18.77 -12.84
CA PHE A 147 -1.64 19.18 -11.47
C PHE A 147 -0.69 18.59 -10.41
N LYS A 148 -0.81 19.15 -9.19
CA LYS A 148 -0.21 18.68 -7.93
C LYS A 148 -1.27 18.87 -6.84
N THR A 149 -1.61 17.83 -6.10
CA THR A 149 -2.66 17.86 -5.08
C THR A 149 -2.17 17.18 -3.81
N PHE A 150 -2.06 17.93 -2.70
CA PHE A 150 -1.81 17.35 -1.39
C PHE A 150 -3.04 16.61 -0.89
N LEU A 151 -2.84 15.38 -0.41
CA LEU A 151 -3.91 14.45 -0.02
C LEU A 151 -4.17 14.43 1.49
N GLY A 152 -3.44 15.24 2.25
CA GLY A 152 -3.58 15.45 3.69
C GLY A 152 -3.24 16.90 4.06
N GLY A 153 -2.75 17.10 5.28
CA GLY A 153 -2.39 18.41 5.79
C GLY A 153 -3.58 19.23 6.30
N PRO A 154 -3.42 20.55 6.47
CA PRO A 154 -4.39 21.40 7.17
C PRO A 154 -5.66 21.69 6.36
N ASP A 155 -5.64 21.44 5.05
CA ASP A 155 -6.77 21.75 4.16
C ASP A 155 -7.64 20.52 3.85
N ASN A 156 -7.15 19.30 4.17
CA ASN A 156 -7.89 18.05 4.02
C ASN A 156 -8.05 17.35 5.37
N VAL A 157 -8.65 18.07 6.32
CA VAL A 157 -8.87 17.59 7.69
C VAL A 157 -10.08 16.64 7.73
N GLY A 158 -9.91 15.49 8.37
CA GLY A 158 -10.97 14.54 8.65
C GLY A 158 -11.37 14.48 10.11
N GLU A 159 -12.19 13.49 10.45
CA GLU A 159 -12.65 13.23 11.82
C GLU A 159 -11.48 12.97 12.79
N ALA A 160 -10.40 12.35 12.30
CA ALA A 160 -9.17 12.09 13.04
C ALA A 160 -8.25 13.32 13.19
N GLY A 161 -8.57 14.43 12.52
CA GLY A 161 -7.75 15.64 12.48
C GLY A 161 -6.86 15.75 11.24
N ALA A 162 -5.80 16.56 11.33
CA ALA A 162 -4.89 16.84 10.22
C ALA A 162 -3.78 15.80 10.14
N THR A 163 -3.48 15.32 8.94
CA THR A 163 -2.60 14.17 8.73
C THR A 163 -1.38 14.48 7.86
N CYS A 164 -0.26 13.84 8.16
CA CYS A 164 0.94 13.78 7.32
C CYS A 164 1.27 12.32 6.97
N SER A 165 2.19 12.10 6.05
CA SER A 165 2.63 10.77 5.57
C SER A 165 4.16 10.72 5.50
N PRO A 166 4.86 10.72 6.65
CA PRO A 166 6.32 10.63 6.69
C PRO A 166 6.83 9.29 6.12
N TYR A 167 6.01 8.24 6.23
CA TYR A 167 6.16 6.94 5.59
C TYR A 167 4.93 6.73 4.73
N LEU A 168 5.07 6.78 3.41
CA LEU A 168 3.92 6.83 2.52
C LEU A 168 3.24 5.46 2.44
N ASN A 169 4.02 4.40 2.22
CA ASN A 169 3.56 3.02 2.02
C ASN A 169 2.20 2.99 1.31
N GLY A 170 2.15 3.65 0.15
CA GLY A 170 0.92 3.95 -0.57
C GLY A 170 0.60 2.90 -1.62
N ASP A 171 -0.58 3.01 -2.21
CA ASP A 171 -0.97 2.36 -3.44
C ASP A 171 -1.88 3.29 -4.24
N LEU A 172 -1.83 3.20 -5.57
CA LEU A 172 -2.52 4.10 -6.49
C LEU A 172 -3.22 3.30 -7.58
N ALA A 173 -4.52 3.52 -7.73
CA ALA A 173 -5.34 2.94 -8.77
C ALA A 173 -6.06 4.04 -9.56
N TYR A 174 -6.39 3.76 -10.82
CA TYR A 174 -7.16 4.67 -11.67
C TYR A 174 -8.27 3.91 -12.39
N SER A 175 -9.44 4.53 -12.47
CA SER A 175 -10.57 4.00 -13.23
C SER A 175 -10.86 4.91 -14.42
N GLU A 176 -10.61 4.39 -15.62
CA GLU A 176 -10.97 5.05 -16.89
C GLU A 176 -12.50 5.25 -16.98
N ASP A 177 -13.29 4.35 -16.37
CA ASP A 177 -14.76 4.42 -16.39
C ASP A 177 -15.30 5.66 -15.66
N THR A 178 -14.63 6.09 -14.59
CA THR A 178 -15.06 7.23 -13.77
C THR A 178 -14.17 8.45 -13.87
N GLY A 179 -12.98 8.35 -14.47
CA GLY A 179 -12.01 9.43 -14.52
C GLY A 179 -11.49 9.86 -13.14
N ILE A 180 -11.36 8.90 -12.22
CA ILE A 180 -10.87 9.15 -10.86
C ILE A 180 -9.70 8.23 -10.49
N TYR A 181 -8.74 8.81 -9.77
CA TYR A 181 -7.74 8.09 -9.01
C TYR A 181 -8.30 7.72 -7.64
N GLY A 182 -7.97 6.52 -7.18
CA GLY A 182 -8.01 6.15 -5.77
C GLY A 182 -6.59 6.09 -5.25
N ALA A 183 -6.29 6.82 -4.18
CA ALA A 183 -5.00 6.80 -3.50
C ALA A 183 -5.22 6.30 -2.08
N TYR A 184 -4.58 5.17 -1.75
CA TYR A 184 -4.61 4.59 -0.41
C TYR A 184 -3.22 4.69 0.19
N PHE A 185 -3.06 5.24 1.39
CA PHE A 185 -1.73 5.45 1.96
C PHE A 185 -1.75 5.55 3.47
N VAL A 186 -0.59 5.32 4.08
CA VAL A 186 -0.38 5.44 5.53
C VAL A 186 -0.31 6.91 5.94
N VAL A 187 -0.90 7.23 7.09
CA VAL A 187 -0.91 8.57 7.67
C VAL A 187 -0.51 8.55 9.15
N ALA A 188 0.04 9.66 9.60
CA ALA A 188 0.16 10.03 11.01
C ALA A 188 -0.67 11.30 11.25
N SER A 189 -1.48 11.30 12.29
CA SER A 189 -2.21 12.53 12.68
C SER A 189 -1.31 13.41 13.53
N TYR A 190 -1.19 14.68 13.16
CA TYR A 190 -0.35 15.67 13.85
C TYR A 190 -1.17 16.74 14.58
N ASP A 191 -2.49 16.74 14.40
CA ASP A 191 -3.45 17.64 15.06
C ASP A 191 -4.82 16.95 15.17
N GLY A 192 -5.68 17.40 16.08
CA GLY A 192 -7.01 16.84 16.30
C GLY A 192 -7.05 15.58 17.18
N PRO A 193 -8.19 14.85 17.21
CA PRO A 193 -8.42 13.79 18.20
C PRO A 193 -7.48 12.59 18.10
N ALA A 194 -6.94 12.31 16.91
CA ALA A 194 -5.99 11.20 16.71
C ALA A 194 -4.52 11.66 16.76
N GLN A 195 -4.24 12.88 17.23
CA GLN A 195 -2.87 13.41 17.28
C GLN A 195 -1.90 12.43 17.95
N GLY A 196 -0.80 12.13 17.27
CA GLY A 196 0.23 11.19 17.72
C GLY A 196 -0.03 9.73 17.34
N HIS A 197 -1.15 9.43 16.70
CA HIS A 197 -1.48 8.09 16.22
C HIS A 197 -1.21 7.93 14.72
N PHE A 198 -1.14 6.67 14.29
CA PHE A 198 -1.01 6.27 12.90
C PHE A 198 -2.28 5.56 12.42
N GLY A 199 -2.57 5.71 11.14
CA GLY A 199 -3.68 5.07 10.45
C GLY A 199 -3.43 5.05 8.96
N ASP A 200 -4.50 4.97 8.18
CA ASP A 200 -4.45 5.05 6.74
C ASP A 200 -5.53 6.00 6.19
N SER A 201 -5.40 6.38 4.93
CA SER A 201 -6.30 7.33 4.27
C SER A 201 -6.60 6.89 2.85
N MET A 202 -7.88 6.86 2.49
CA MET A 202 -8.39 6.58 1.15
C MET A 202 -8.94 7.87 0.54
N GLN A 203 -8.25 8.41 -0.45
CA GLN A 203 -8.64 9.63 -1.15
C GLN A 203 -9.01 9.33 -2.60
N TYR A 204 -10.04 10.02 -3.10
CA TYR A 204 -10.42 9.98 -4.51
C TYR A 204 -10.14 11.32 -5.16
N ILE A 205 -9.53 11.32 -6.34
CA ILE A 205 -9.08 12.53 -7.03
C ILE A 205 -9.55 12.47 -8.48
N SER A 206 -10.21 13.51 -9.01
CA SER A 206 -10.57 13.56 -10.43
C SER A 206 -9.37 13.86 -11.34
N ASP A 207 -9.57 13.69 -12.64
CA ASP A 207 -8.58 14.02 -13.69
C ASP A 207 -8.07 15.47 -13.68
N ASN A 208 -8.81 16.39 -13.09
CA ASN A 208 -8.38 17.78 -12.91
C ASN A 208 -7.60 18.03 -11.60
N GLY A 209 -7.36 17.00 -10.79
CA GLY A 209 -6.64 17.09 -9.51
C GLY A 209 -7.50 17.49 -8.32
N THR A 210 -8.83 17.49 -8.42
CA THR A 210 -9.72 17.84 -7.30
C THR A 210 -10.00 16.64 -6.41
N ILE A 211 -9.83 16.78 -5.09
CA ILE A 211 -10.24 15.74 -4.13
C ILE A 211 -11.76 15.64 -4.10
N GLN A 212 -12.28 14.44 -4.34
CA GLN A 212 -13.70 14.13 -4.25
C GLN A 212 -14.03 13.49 -2.90
N LYS A 213 -15.01 14.08 -2.21
CA LYS A 213 -15.62 13.50 -1.02
C LYS A 213 -16.77 12.59 -1.46
N ILE A 214 -16.49 11.30 -1.55
CA ILE A 214 -17.46 10.28 -1.93
C ILE A 214 -17.94 9.61 -0.64
N GLU A 215 -19.22 9.77 -0.34
CA GLU A 215 -19.85 9.19 0.85
C GLU A 215 -19.66 7.67 0.88
N GLY A 216 -19.24 7.15 2.03
CA GLY A 216 -18.95 5.72 2.19
C GLY A 216 -17.76 5.21 1.38
N ALA A 217 -16.89 6.08 0.85
CA ALA A 217 -15.67 5.68 0.14
C ALA A 217 -14.44 6.50 0.56
N THR A 218 -14.55 7.83 0.57
CA THR A 218 -13.45 8.71 1.02
C THR A 218 -13.30 8.62 2.53
N LYS A 219 -12.08 8.37 3.00
CA LYS A 219 -11.74 8.26 4.43
C LYS A 219 -10.39 8.93 4.68
N ASN A 220 -10.35 9.85 5.64
CA ASN A 220 -9.10 10.45 6.13
C ASN A 220 -8.45 9.60 7.24
N TRP A 221 -9.16 8.57 7.69
CA TRP A 221 -8.74 7.61 8.70
C TRP A 221 -9.52 6.31 8.50
N GLY A 222 -8.85 5.21 8.17
CA GLY A 222 -9.45 3.88 8.07
C GLY A 222 -8.91 2.94 9.15
N CYS A 223 -8.10 1.96 8.77
CA CYS A 223 -7.63 0.91 9.66
C CYS A 223 -6.59 1.44 10.65
N SER A 224 -6.73 1.06 11.93
CA SER A 224 -5.83 1.47 13.00
C SER A 224 -4.43 0.93 12.73
N PHE A 225 -3.45 1.85 12.72
CA PHE A 225 -2.01 1.55 12.62
C PHE A 225 -1.70 0.49 11.56
N ASN A 226 -1.82 0.92 10.31
CA ASN A 226 -1.84 0.00 9.19
C ASN A 226 -0.46 -0.67 8.97
N THR A 227 -0.46 -2.01 8.94
CA THR A 227 0.73 -2.86 8.73
C THR A 227 0.85 -3.39 7.30
N GLY A 228 -0.11 -3.06 6.43
CA GLY A 228 -0.14 -3.32 5.00
C GLY A 228 -1.47 -2.89 4.36
N ILE A 229 -1.39 -2.21 3.21
CA ILE A 229 -2.56 -1.89 2.38
C ILE A 229 -2.45 -2.55 1.01
N ALA A 230 -3.59 -2.69 0.35
CA ALA A 230 -3.67 -3.00 -1.07
C ALA A 230 -4.86 -2.27 -1.69
N LEU A 231 -4.70 -1.80 -2.92
CA LEU A 231 -5.73 -1.12 -3.68
C LEU A 231 -5.77 -1.65 -5.10
N GLU A 232 -6.98 -1.79 -5.64
CA GLU A 232 -7.16 -2.13 -7.05
C GLU A 232 -8.35 -1.36 -7.62
N ALA A 233 -8.24 -0.96 -8.89
CA ALA A 233 -9.26 -0.16 -9.56
C ALA A 233 -10.59 -0.92 -9.66
N SER A 234 -11.68 -0.15 -9.64
CA SER A 234 -13.03 -0.66 -9.88
C SER A 234 -13.76 0.26 -10.86
N ALA A 235 -14.82 -0.24 -11.50
CA ALA A 235 -15.67 0.57 -12.40
C ALA A 235 -16.38 1.75 -11.69
N SER A 236 -16.29 1.84 -10.37
CA SER A 236 -16.81 2.94 -9.56
C SER A 236 -16.16 2.97 -8.18
N ALA A 237 -16.16 4.13 -7.52
CA ALA A 237 -15.86 4.20 -6.09
C ALA A 237 -16.97 3.48 -5.25
N PRO A 238 -16.67 2.98 -4.05
CA PRO A 238 -15.31 2.75 -3.53
C PRO A 238 -14.56 1.72 -4.38
N PHE A 239 -13.26 1.88 -4.52
CA PHE A 239 -12.37 0.89 -5.13
C PHE A 239 -12.15 -0.30 -4.19
N ALA A 240 -11.73 -1.43 -4.76
CA ALA A 240 -11.42 -2.63 -3.99
C ALA A 240 -10.18 -2.36 -3.13
N SER A 241 -10.31 -2.51 -1.82
CA SER A 241 -9.19 -2.25 -0.91
C SER A 241 -9.13 -3.27 0.22
N VAL A 242 -7.90 -3.57 0.66
CA VAL A 242 -7.61 -4.44 1.79
C VAL A 242 -6.68 -3.70 2.75
N CYS A 243 -6.88 -3.91 4.05
CA CYS A 243 -6.02 -3.37 5.09
C CYS A 243 -5.65 -4.45 6.11
N ALA A 244 -4.46 -4.33 6.70
CA ALA A 244 -4.07 -5.09 7.89
C ALA A 244 -3.96 -4.14 9.09
N ASP A 245 -4.77 -4.38 10.12
CA ASP A 245 -4.76 -3.58 11.34
C ASP A 245 -3.69 -4.04 12.34
N ASP A 246 -3.48 -3.24 13.38
CA ASP A 246 -2.59 -3.57 14.50
C ASP A 246 -3.18 -4.48 15.58
N GLN A 247 -4.39 -4.97 15.38
CA GLN A 247 -5.13 -5.84 16.29
C GLN A 247 -5.12 -7.31 15.82
N GLY A 248 -4.60 -7.57 14.62
CA GLY A 248 -4.49 -8.91 14.06
C GLY A 248 -5.63 -9.24 13.11
N GLY A 249 -6.27 -8.26 12.49
CA GLY A 249 -7.24 -8.46 11.43
C GLY A 249 -6.70 -8.03 10.07
N ILE A 250 -6.90 -8.87 9.05
CA ILE A 250 -6.85 -8.45 7.64
C ILE A 250 -8.29 -8.32 7.16
N TRP A 251 -8.65 -7.15 6.62
CA TRP A 251 -10.02 -6.81 6.27
C TRP A 251 -10.13 -6.37 4.83
N LEU A 252 -11.23 -6.74 4.19
CA LEU A 252 -11.69 -6.03 3.01
C LEU A 252 -12.20 -4.65 3.46
N ASN A 253 -11.46 -3.61 3.12
CA ASN A 253 -11.71 -2.23 3.54
C ASN A 253 -12.50 -1.43 2.50
N THR A 254 -13.08 -2.11 1.50
CA THR A 254 -13.87 -1.47 0.43
C THR A 254 -15.08 -0.75 1.02
N GLY A 255 -15.05 0.58 0.91
CA GLY A 255 -16.09 1.46 1.48
C GLY A 255 -15.86 1.83 2.94
N GLY A 256 -14.66 1.60 3.46
CA GLY A 256 -14.28 1.97 4.82
C GLY A 256 -14.91 1.09 5.90
N THR A 257 -15.37 -0.11 5.54
CA THR A 257 -15.97 -1.07 6.47
C THR A 257 -14.94 -1.85 7.26
N GLY A 258 -13.63 -1.57 7.11
CA GLY A 258 -12.50 -2.38 7.57
C GLY A 258 -12.66 -3.01 8.95
N MET A 259 -12.20 -2.34 10.00
CA MET A 259 -12.31 -2.84 11.38
C MET A 259 -13.75 -2.79 11.94
N GLU A 260 -14.78 -2.57 11.12
CA GLU A 260 -16.14 -2.58 11.63
C GLU A 260 -16.60 -4.02 11.87
N LYS A 261 -17.49 -4.24 12.85
CA LYS A 261 -18.05 -5.57 13.13
C LYS A 261 -18.81 -6.17 11.94
N THR A 262 -19.24 -5.30 11.02
CA THR A 262 -19.91 -5.63 9.77
C THR A 262 -18.95 -5.78 8.58
N GLY A 263 -17.66 -5.50 8.79
CA GLY A 263 -16.61 -5.66 7.80
C GLY A 263 -16.33 -7.11 7.45
N VAL A 264 -15.83 -7.33 6.24
CA VAL A 264 -15.46 -8.66 5.76
C VAL A 264 -14.04 -8.98 6.22
N LYS A 265 -13.90 -9.88 7.19
CA LYS A 265 -12.60 -10.29 7.71
C LYS A 265 -11.98 -11.38 6.85
N VAL A 266 -10.84 -11.07 6.24
CA VAL A 266 -10.08 -11.98 5.36
C VAL A 266 -9.21 -12.94 6.17
N SER A 267 -8.52 -12.46 7.21
CA SER A 267 -7.65 -13.30 8.05
C SER A 267 -7.63 -12.81 9.50
N ASN A 268 -7.42 -13.74 10.43
CA ASN A 268 -6.92 -13.43 11.76
C ASN A 268 -5.41 -13.63 11.74
N GLU A 269 -4.68 -12.73 12.37
CA GLU A 269 -3.23 -12.70 12.44
C GLU A 269 -2.79 -12.52 13.89
N TYR A 270 -1.56 -12.94 14.19
CA TYR A 270 -0.92 -12.57 15.44
C TYR A 270 -0.39 -11.13 15.31
N ALA A 271 -0.93 -10.21 16.11
CA ALA A 271 -0.43 -8.85 16.18
C ALA A 271 0.21 -8.53 17.52
N ARG A 272 1.30 -7.75 17.48
CA ARG A 272 1.97 -7.24 18.67
C ARG A 272 2.65 -5.91 18.39
N ASN A 273 2.45 -4.94 19.27
CA ASN A 273 3.09 -3.61 19.22
C ASN A 273 2.92 -2.91 17.86
N GLY A 274 1.74 -2.95 17.22
CA GLY A 274 1.54 -2.29 15.93
C GLY A 274 2.21 -3.00 14.75
N ALA A 275 2.31 -4.33 14.79
CA ALA A 275 2.83 -5.17 13.71
C ALA A 275 2.03 -6.46 13.60
N ALA A 276 1.83 -6.96 12.37
CA ALA A 276 1.03 -8.15 12.07
C ALA A 276 1.60 -8.97 10.89
N ASN A 277 2.85 -9.44 11.01
CA ASN A 277 3.53 -10.33 10.06
C ASN A 277 3.98 -9.73 8.71
N GLU A 278 3.89 -8.41 8.54
CA GLU A 278 4.18 -7.71 7.27
C GLU A 278 3.39 -8.32 6.09
N PRO A 279 2.06 -8.43 6.20
CA PRO A 279 1.27 -9.33 5.35
C PRO A 279 1.30 -8.91 3.88
N MET A 280 1.44 -7.62 3.61
CA MET A 280 1.61 -7.03 2.28
C MET A 280 3.05 -6.58 2.06
N GLY A 281 4.06 -7.31 2.53
CA GLY A 281 5.47 -7.04 2.19
C GLY A 281 6.13 -5.90 2.97
N GLY A 282 5.55 -5.46 4.09
CA GLY A 282 6.23 -4.60 5.07
C GLY A 282 6.55 -3.19 4.59
N ILE A 283 7.76 -2.71 4.90
CA ILE A 283 8.18 -1.34 4.56
C ILE A 283 8.28 -1.16 3.06
N SER A 284 7.65 -0.09 2.55
CA SER A 284 7.47 0.16 1.11
C SER A 284 6.64 -0.93 0.40
N GLY A 285 5.92 -1.76 1.17
CA GLY A 285 5.35 -3.02 0.72
C GLY A 285 4.02 -2.97 -0.01
N SER A 286 3.28 -1.87 -0.10
CA SER A 286 1.89 -1.95 -0.58
C SER A 286 1.72 -1.93 -2.11
N TYR A 287 2.02 -3.04 -2.78
CA TYR A 287 1.83 -3.19 -4.24
C TYR A 287 1.57 -4.61 -4.66
N SER A 288 0.79 -4.78 -5.74
CA SER A 288 0.49 -6.09 -6.33
C SER A 288 0.11 -7.15 -5.29
N SER A 289 -0.59 -6.78 -4.22
CA SER A 289 -1.10 -7.74 -3.23
C SER A 289 -2.57 -8.07 -3.50
N LEU A 290 -3.29 -7.17 -4.17
CA LEU A 290 -4.66 -7.31 -4.63
C LEU A 290 -4.67 -7.03 -6.14
N THR A 291 -5.36 -7.87 -6.91
CA THR A 291 -5.54 -7.62 -8.35
C THR A 291 -6.92 -8.03 -8.84
N ARG A 292 -7.40 -7.31 -9.86
CA ARG A 292 -8.66 -7.59 -10.56
C ARG A 292 -8.42 -8.59 -11.67
N PHE A 293 -9.27 -9.62 -11.78
CA PHE A 293 -9.24 -10.50 -12.94
C PHE A 293 -9.66 -9.74 -14.20
N ILE A 294 -8.95 -9.96 -15.30
CA ILE A 294 -9.14 -9.19 -16.53
C ILE A 294 -10.57 -9.40 -17.07
N ASN A 295 -11.26 -8.30 -17.38
CA ASN A 295 -12.64 -8.29 -17.86
C ASN A 295 -13.66 -8.95 -16.90
N LYS A 296 -13.37 -8.96 -15.59
CA LYS A 296 -14.27 -9.45 -14.53
C LYS A 296 -14.41 -8.42 -13.44
N ASP A 297 -15.42 -8.55 -12.59
CA ASP A 297 -15.51 -7.79 -11.33
C ASP A 297 -14.93 -8.56 -10.14
N SER A 298 -14.37 -9.75 -10.36
CA SER A 298 -13.75 -10.56 -9.31
C SER A 298 -12.29 -10.20 -9.08
N TYR A 299 -11.81 -10.42 -7.86
CA TYR A 299 -10.46 -10.08 -7.42
C TYR A 299 -9.76 -11.29 -6.77
N ILE A 300 -8.44 -11.24 -6.74
CA ILE A 300 -7.59 -12.14 -5.94
C ILE A 300 -6.64 -11.30 -5.09
N PHE A 301 -6.51 -11.68 -3.83
CA PHE A 301 -5.61 -11.08 -2.85
C PHE A 301 -4.62 -12.16 -2.36
N THR A 302 -3.37 -11.79 -2.17
CA THR A 302 -2.33 -12.64 -1.59
C THR A 302 -1.64 -11.94 -0.43
N TRP A 303 -1.24 -12.70 0.58
CA TRP A 303 -0.47 -12.21 1.72
C TRP A 303 0.42 -13.29 2.32
N VAL A 304 1.30 -12.90 3.23
CA VAL A 304 2.06 -13.83 4.07
C VAL A 304 1.48 -13.90 5.48
N SER A 305 1.39 -15.10 6.04
CA SER A 305 0.75 -15.34 7.34
C SER A 305 1.40 -16.50 8.09
N ARG A 306 1.47 -16.39 9.41
CA ARG A 306 1.87 -17.50 10.30
C ARG A 306 0.68 -18.40 10.67
N GLY A 307 -0.48 -18.16 10.07
CA GLY A 307 -1.74 -18.77 10.50
C GLY A 307 -2.16 -18.32 11.90
N SER A 308 -3.35 -18.74 12.29
CA SER A 308 -4.04 -18.27 13.49
C SER A 308 -4.71 -19.42 14.22
N LYS A 309 -4.46 -19.49 15.53
CA LYS A 309 -5.08 -20.44 16.45
C LYS A 309 -5.36 -19.77 17.79
N ASP A 310 -6.10 -20.47 18.64
CA ASP A 310 -6.38 -20.04 20.01
C ASP A 310 -6.95 -18.61 20.06
N LEU A 311 -8.02 -18.38 19.30
CA LEU A 311 -8.72 -17.11 19.27
C LEU A 311 -9.33 -16.81 20.64
N THR A 312 -9.02 -15.61 21.14
CA THR A 312 -9.59 -15.07 22.36
C THR A 312 -10.19 -13.69 22.10
N GLU A 313 -11.09 -13.23 22.95
CA GLU A 313 -11.64 -11.88 22.84
C GLU A 313 -10.53 -10.82 23.00
N ASN A 314 -10.51 -9.85 22.10
CA ASN A 314 -9.71 -8.65 22.28
C ASN A 314 -10.36 -7.79 23.37
N LYS A 315 -9.88 -7.92 24.61
CA LYS A 315 -10.42 -7.19 25.76
C LYS A 315 -10.36 -5.65 25.63
N GLN A 316 -9.49 -5.12 24.78
CA GLN A 316 -9.38 -3.67 24.58
C GLN A 316 -10.50 -3.13 23.68
N LEU A 317 -10.88 -3.89 22.65
CA LEU A 317 -11.96 -3.51 21.73
C LEU A 317 -13.32 -4.10 22.10
N GLY A 318 -13.32 -5.12 22.97
CA GLY A 318 -14.50 -5.80 23.49
C GLY A 318 -15.07 -6.86 22.55
N GLU A 319 -16.31 -7.27 22.87
CA GLU A 319 -17.01 -8.35 22.19
C GLU A 319 -17.07 -8.17 20.66
N GLY A 320 -16.80 -9.24 19.91
CA GLY A 320 -16.78 -9.25 18.45
C GLY A 320 -15.40 -8.99 17.82
N TYR A 321 -14.42 -8.59 18.62
CA TYR A 321 -13.03 -8.50 18.23
C TYR A 321 -12.22 -9.63 18.84
N THR A 322 -11.28 -10.19 18.08
CA THR A 322 -10.46 -11.33 18.48
C THR A 322 -8.98 -10.99 18.40
N THR A 323 -8.20 -11.56 19.30
CA THR A 323 -6.75 -11.73 19.14
C THR A 323 -6.45 -13.21 18.97
N SER A 324 -5.30 -13.51 18.38
CA SER A 324 -4.91 -14.90 18.10
C SER A 324 -3.48 -15.18 18.54
N SER A 325 -3.14 -16.47 18.62
CA SER A 325 -1.76 -16.96 18.62
C SER A 325 -1.38 -17.41 17.20
N TYR A 326 -0.10 -17.29 16.84
CA TYR A 326 0.36 -17.80 15.56
C TYR A 326 0.34 -19.33 15.52
N ARG A 327 -0.04 -19.91 14.38
CA ARG A 327 -0.09 -21.37 14.20
C ARG A 327 1.31 -21.95 13.95
N THR A 328 2.08 -21.32 13.08
CA THR A 328 3.44 -21.71 12.70
C THR A 328 4.46 -20.64 13.10
N LYS A 329 5.72 -21.05 13.30
CA LYS A 329 6.79 -20.09 13.58
C LYS A 329 7.13 -19.27 12.33
N ASN A 330 7.20 -19.91 11.17
CA ASN A 330 7.45 -19.29 9.87
C ASN A 330 6.15 -18.83 9.21
N ARG A 331 6.23 -17.87 8.29
CA ARG A 331 5.11 -17.42 7.45
C ARG A 331 4.96 -18.31 6.22
N ASN A 332 3.72 -18.45 5.76
CA ASN A 332 3.31 -19.12 4.54
C ASN A 332 2.54 -18.15 3.66
N VAL A 333 2.42 -18.45 2.37
CA VAL A 333 1.65 -17.66 1.41
C VAL A 333 0.21 -18.14 1.39
N ALA A 334 -0.72 -17.20 1.51
CA ALA A 334 -2.15 -17.44 1.44
C ALA A 334 -2.79 -16.58 0.35
N ILE A 335 -3.93 -17.04 -0.17
CA ILE A 335 -4.77 -16.28 -1.09
C ILE A 335 -6.23 -16.21 -0.60
N ALA A 336 -6.92 -15.17 -1.06
CA ALA A 336 -8.36 -15.04 -0.98
C ALA A 336 -8.89 -14.59 -2.35
N THR A 337 -10.09 -15.02 -2.70
CA THR A 337 -10.75 -14.57 -3.92
C THR A 337 -12.06 -13.87 -3.56
N PHE A 338 -12.45 -12.93 -4.39
CA PHE A 338 -13.65 -12.12 -4.19
C PHE A 338 -14.49 -12.14 -5.46
N SER A 339 -15.81 -12.30 -5.33
CA SER A 339 -16.72 -12.28 -6.48
C SER A 339 -16.94 -10.87 -7.02
N ASP A 340 -16.79 -9.89 -6.13
CA ASP A 340 -16.87 -8.47 -6.38
C ASP A 340 -15.96 -7.73 -5.37
N LYS A 341 -15.90 -6.40 -5.44
CA LYS A 341 -15.07 -5.59 -4.54
C LYS A 341 -15.45 -5.63 -3.05
N LYS A 342 -16.58 -6.23 -2.67
CA LYS A 342 -17.15 -6.29 -1.31
C LYS A 342 -17.38 -7.71 -0.79
N THR A 343 -17.37 -8.73 -1.65
CA THR A 343 -17.79 -10.08 -1.29
C THR A 343 -16.67 -11.09 -1.44
N MET A 344 -16.23 -11.64 -0.31
CA MET A 344 -15.27 -12.75 -0.29
C MET A 344 -15.94 -14.07 -0.71
N VAL A 345 -15.25 -14.82 -1.57
CA VAL A 345 -15.67 -16.18 -1.97
C VAL A 345 -15.28 -17.15 -0.85
N GLY A 346 -16.26 -17.90 -0.35
CA GLY A 346 -16.07 -18.83 0.76
C GLY A 346 -16.36 -18.20 2.12
N LYS A 347 -15.83 -18.80 3.19
CA LYS A 347 -16.05 -18.33 4.57
C LYS A 347 -15.05 -17.23 4.91
N GLN A 348 -15.53 -16.20 5.60
CA GLN A 348 -14.68 -15.20 6.25
C GLN A 348 -13.99 -15.77 7.48
N ALA A 349 -12.97 -15.06 7.96
CA ALA A 349 -12.35 -15.37 9.24
C ALA A 349 -13.36 -15.20 10.38
N THR A 350 -13.35 -16.13 11.33
CA THR A 350 -14.27 -16.10 12.48
C THR A 350 -13.89 -15.00 13.48
N ASN A 351 -14.90 -14.36 14.07
CA ASN A 351 -14.79 -13.45 15.21
C ASN A 351 -15.15 -14.15 16.54
N GLN A 352 -15.37 -15.46 16.51
CA GLN A 352 -15.72 -16.24 17.70
C GLN A 352 -14.44 -16.79 18.36
N PRO A 353 -14.29 -16.63 19.69
CA PRO A 353 -13.25 -17.32 20.42
C PRO A 353 -13.30 -18.83 20.18
N GLY A 354 -12.14 -19.47 20.11
CA GLY A 354 -12.05 -20.90 19.80
C GLY A 354 -10.65 -21.34 19.42
N PRO A 355 -10.41 -22.66 19.33
CA PRO A 355 -9.08 -23.20 19.07
C PRO A 355 -8.56 -22.91 17.65
N ASP A 356 -9.44 -22.55 16.72
CA ASP A 356 -9.13 -22.42 15.31
C ASP A 356 -9.48 -21.02 14.78
N GLY A 357 -8.55 -20.39 14.04
CA GLY A 357 -8.70 -19.02 13.53
C GLY A 357 -8.46 -18.84 12.04
N ASP A 358 -8.06 -19.90 11.33
CA ASP A 358 -7.60 -19.84 9.93
C ASP A 358 -8.05 -21.03 9.06
N SER A 359 -9.01 -21.86 9.48
CA SER A 359 -9.50 -22.97 8.64
C SER A 359 -10.13 -22.56 7.31
N HIS A 360 -10.51 -21.30 7.17
CA HIS A 360 -11.01 -20.75 5.90
C HIS A 360 -9.89 -20.31 4.95
N VAL A 361 -8.65 -20.19 5.44
CA VAL A 361 -7.52 -19.67 4.65
C VAL A 361 -7.15 -20.66 3.56
N ASN A 362 -6.99 -20.15 2.34
CA ASN A 362 -6.54 -20.93 1.21
C ASN A 362 -5.02 -20.77 1.04
N TRP A 363 -4.28 -21.80 1.49
CA TRP A 363 -2.82 -21.80 1.52
C TRP A 363 -2.20 -22.16 0.17
N ILE A 364 -1.29 -21.30 -0.32
CA ILE A 364 -0.42 -21.61 -1.46
C ILE A 364 0.76 -22.45 -0.97
N THR A 365 1.40 -22.04 0.13
CA THR A 365 2.49 -22.78 0.75
C THR A 365 2.10 -23.26 2.15
N THR A 366 2.72 -24.35 2.56
CA THR A 366 2.71 -24.87 3.93
C THR A 366 4.06 -25.53 4.15
N GLY A 367 4.77 -25.23 5.24
CA GLY A 367 6.05 -25.88 5.51
C GLY A 367 6.84 -25.23 6.63
N SER A 368 8.15 -25.48 6.65
CA SER A 368 9.09 -24.93 7.63
C SER A 368 9.85 -23.70 7.13
N SER A 369 9.87 -23.42 5.82
CA SER A 369 10.48 -22.22 5.24
C SER A 369 9.64 -20.98 5.55
N ASP A 370 10.28 -19.82 5.75
CA ASP A 370 9.56 -18.55 5.86
C ASP A 370 9.33 -17.97 4.47
N CYS A 371 8.09 -17.58 4.20
CA CYS A 371 7.71 -16.88 2.98
C CYS A 371 7.60 -15.38 3.25
N GLN A 372 8.07 -14.56 2.31
CA GLN A 372 7.92 -13.11 2.36
C GLN A 372 7.63 -12.53 0.97
N ASN A 373 7.30 -11.23 0.95
CA ASN A 373 7.11 -10.46 -0.28
C ASN A 373 6.14 -11.15 -1.27
N ALA A 374 5.00 -11.64 -0.75
CA ALA A 374 4.00 -12.29 -1.60
C ALA A 374 3.31 -11.27 -2.51
N ARG A 375 3.25 -11.55 -3.82
CA ARG A 375 2.63 -10.69 -4.84
C ARG A 375 1.73 -11.47 -5.79
N VAL A 376 0.74 -10.81 -6.38
CA VAL A 376 -0.21 -11.38 -7.32
C VAL A 376 -0.51 -10.43 -8.47
N ALA A 377 -0.65 -11.00 -9.68
CA ALA A 377 -1.20 -10.31 -10.85
C ALA A 377 -2.02 -11.29 -11.70
N ALA A 378 -3.06 -10.80 -12.37
CA ALA A 378 -3.93 -11.62 -13.22
C ALA A 378 -3.41 -11.73 -14.65
N PHE A 379 -3.27 -12.95 -15.18
CA PHE A 379 -2.99 -13.16 -16.61
C PHE A 379 -4.22 -12.87 -17.46
N ASP A 380 -5.40 -13.25 -16.97
CA ASP A 380 -6.68 -13.18 -17.67
C ASP A 380 -7.86 -13.16 -16.68
N GLY A 381 -9.06 -13.52 -17.14
CA GLY A 381 -10.27 -13.55 -16.32
C GLY A 381 -10.38 -14.70 -15.31
N SER A 382 -9.40 -15.60 -15.22
CA SER A 382 -9.42 -16.80 -14.35
C SER A 382 -8.07 -17.25 -13.83
N ASN A 383 -6.98 -16.89 -14.52
CA ASN A 383 -5.61 -17.28 -14.19
C ASN A 383 -4.87 -16.09 -13.57
N ALA A 384 -4.14 -16.36 -12.50
CA ALA A 384 -3.28 -15.41 -11.81
C ALA A 384 -1.91 -16.03 -11.53
N LEU A 385 -0.91 -15.16 -11.44
CA LEU A 385 0.44 -15.49 -10.99
C LEU A 385 0.58 -15.06 -9.54
N VAL A 386 0.86 -15.99 -8.64
CA VAL A 386 1.25 -15.69 -7.26
C VAL A 386 2.76 -15.90 -7.13
N THR A 387 3.45 -14.96 -6.50
CA THR A 387 4.90 -15.01 -6.28
C THR A 387 5.25 -14.81 -4.83
N TRP A 388 6.40 -15.32 -4.40
CA TRP A 388 6.97 -15.09 -3.06
C TRP A 388 8.46 -15.39 -3.06
N GLU A 389 9.13 -14.96 -1.99
CA GLU A 389 10.52 -15.30 -1.69
C GLU A 389 10.57 -16.21 -0.46
N GLU A 390 11.45 -17.21 -0.49
CA GLU A 390 11.60 -18.16 0.62
C GLU A 390 12.94 -18.03 1.33
N ILE A 391 12.88 -18.10 2.66
CA ILE A 391 14.00 -18.29 3.55
C ILE A 391 14.03 -19.74 4.02
N ALA A 392 15.12 -20.44 3.73
CA ALA A 392 15.42 -21.75 4.30
C ALA A 392 15.95 -21.59 5.74
N GLU A 393 15.59 -22.56 6.58
CA GLU A 393 15.99 -22.63 8.00
C GLU A 393 15.79 -21.31 8.77
N PRO A 394 14.57 -20.73 8.76
CA PRO A 394 14.36 -19.37 9.21
C PRO A 394 14.53 -19.18 10.72
N THR A 395 15.22 -18.12 11.10
CA THR A 395 15.26 -17.60 12.45
C THR A 395 14.30 -16.43 12.59
N CYS A 396 13.20 -16.68 13.31
CA CYS A 396 12.15 -15.69 13.52
C CYS A 396 12.22 -15.12 14.94
N ASN A 397 13.09 -14.12 15.16
CA ASN A 397 13.33 -13.50 16.47
C ASN A 397 12.12 -12.69 16.97
N PHE A 398 11.34 -12.15 16.02
CA PHE A 398 10.19 -11.31 16.30
C PHE A 398 8.90 -12.03 15.85
N PRO A 399 7.94 -12.27 16.76
CA PRO A 399 6.78 -13.12 16.45
C PRO A 399 5.74 -12.46 15.52
N ALA A 400 5.79 -11.14 15.34
CA ALA A 400 4.87 -10.38 14.49
C ALA A 400 5.59 -9.65 13.33
N MET A 401 6.84 -10.00 13.05
CA MET A 401 7.65 -9.42 11.96
C MET A 401 8.27 -10.55 11.13
N GLY A 402 9.09 -10.18 10.14
CA GLY A 402 9.84 -11.12 9.32
C GLY A 402 10.87 -11.97 10.06
N CYS A 403 11.35 -12.97 9.33
CA CYS A 403 12.42 -13.87 9.74
C CYS A 403 13.69 -13.58 8.94
N GLU A 404 14.81 -14.10 9.42
CA GLU A 404 16.10 -14.07 8.72
C GLU A 404 16.58 -15.50 8.41
N GLY A 405 17.45 -15.65 7.42
CA GLY A 405 18.08 -16.92 7.09
C GLY A 405 18.57 -16.98 5.65
N GLU A 406 18.81 -18.18 5.15
CA GLU A 406 19.33 -18.37 3.79
C GLU A 406 18.22 -18.12 2.75
N PHE A 407 18.45 -17.17 1.84
CA PHE A 407 17.57 -17.00 0.69
C PHE A 407 17.62 -18.24 -0.18
N SER A 408 16.48 -18.88 -0.36
CA SER A 408 16.38 -20.15 -1.09
C SER A 408 15.72 -20.02 -2.45
N GLY A 409 15.22 -18.83 -2.82
CA GLY A 409 14.72 -18.54 -4.15
C GLY A 409 13.44 -17.71 -4.16
N THR A 410 13.12 -17.19 -5.34
CA THR A 410 11.83 -16.59 -5.68
C THR A 410 11.01 -17.61 -6.45
N TYR A 411 9.76 -17.76 -6.06
CA TYR A 411 8.84 -18.78 -6.56
C TYR A 411 7.67 -18.13 -7.28
N PHE A 412 7.16 -18.84 -8.28
CA PHE A 412 6.11 -18.38 -9.19
C PHE A 412 5.08 -19.50 -9.39
N GLN A 413 3.89 -19.34 -8.81
CA GLN A 413 2.80 -20.31 -8.86
C GLN A 413 1.68 -19.81 -9.77
N LEU A 414 1.26 -20.64 -10.73
CA LEU A 414 0.01 -20.43 -11.43
C LEU A 414 -1.16 -20.79 -10.50
N VAL A 415 -2.09 -19.87 -10.37
CA VAL A 415 -3.36 -20.07 -9.67
C VAL A 415 -4.49 -19.91 -10.68
N LYS A 416 -5.40 -20.89 -10.73
CA LYS A 416 -6.59 -20.85 -11.55
C LYS A 416 -7.82 -21.09 -10.68
N ASP A 417 -8.78 -20.19 -10.73
CA ASP A 417 -10.03 -20.29 -9.95
C ASP A 417 -9.76 -20.53 -8.44
N GLY A 418 -8.75 -19.85 -7.91
CA GLY A 418 -8.30 -19.98 -6.52
C GLY A 418 -7.57 -21.29 -6.18
N LYS A 419 -7.15 -22.08 -7.18
CA LYS A 419 -6.42 -23.35 -6.96
C LYS A 419 -5.05 -23.32 -7.63
N LYS A 420 -4.06 -23.94 -6.99
CA LYS A 420 -2.73 -24.14 -7.59
C LYS A 420 -2.83 -25.02 -8.84
N VAL A 421 -2.06 -24.67 -9.86
CA VAL A 421 -1.90 -25.44 -11.09
C VAL A 421 -0.42 -25.71 -11.31
N GLY A 422 -0.04 -26.99 -11.26
CA GLY A 422 1.36 -27.42 -11.34
C GLY A 422 2.23 -26.99 -10.17
N GLU A 423 3.50 -27.34 -10.28
CA GLU A 423 4.55 -26.96 -9.33
C GLU A 423 5.00 -25.51 -9.57
N PRO A 424 5.44 -24.79 -8.52
CA PRO A 424 5.94 -23.44 -8.69
C PRO A 424 7.28 -23.43 -9.46
N VAL A 425 7.41 -22.47 -10.38
CA VAL A 425 8.71 -22.18 -11.01
C VAL A 425 9.59 -21.46 -9.99
N LYS A 426 10.86 -21.86 -9.91
CA LYS A 426 11.85 -21.27 -9.01
C LYS A 426 12.96 -20.55 -9.77
N SER A 427 13.36 -19.37 -9.29
CA SER A 427 14.53 -18.61 -9.75
C SER A 427 15.39 -18.16 -8.56
N MET A 428 16.71 -18.15 -8.74
CA MET A 428 17.66 -17.54 -7.79
C MET A 428 18.06 -16.11 -8.21
N ASP A 429 17.78 -15.76 -9.46
CA ASP A 429 18.33 -14.57 -10.14
C ASP A 429 17.23 -13.56 -10.53
N VAL A 430 15.98 -13.83 -10.15
CA VAL A 430 14.83 -12.96 -10.45
C VAL A 430 14.06 -12.72 -9.17
N TYR A 431 13.88 -11.46 -8.81
CA TYR A 431 13.12 -11.01 -7.63
C TYR A 431 11.89 -10.24 -8.05
N VAL A 432 11.02 -9.88 -7.09
CA VAL A 432 9.86 -9.02 -7.33
C VAL A 432 9.97 -7.77 -6.46
N ALA A 433 10.49 -6.68 -7.02
CA ALA A 433 10.80 -5.44 -6.29
C ALA A 433 9.88 -4.26 -6.65
N GLY A 434 8.94 -4.47 -7.58
CA GLY A 434 7.97 -3.46 -8.01
C GLY A 434 6.73 -4.10 -8.57
N ASP A 435 5.79 -3.25 -8.98
CA ASP A 435 4.45 -3.65 -9.40
C ASP A 435 4.48 -4.63 -10.58
N MET A 436 3.73 -5.73 -10.44
CA MET A 436 3.50 -6.72 -11.48
C MET A 436 2.35 -6.24 -12.38
N VAL A 437 2.66 -5.99 -13.66
CA VAL A 437 1.71 -5.43 -14.62
C VAL A 437 1.44 -6.41 -15.74
N THR A 438 0.17 -6.57 -16.10
CA THR A 438 -0.20 -7.36 -17.28
C THR A 438 -0.09 -6.50 -18.54
N MET A 439 0.81 -6.91 -19.43
CA MET A 439 1.09 -6.28 -20.70
C MET A 439 -0.06 -6.52 -21.69
N GLY A 440 -0.15 -5.70 -22.74
CA GLY A 440 -1.17 -5.86 -23.78
C GLY A 440 -1.12 -7.19 -24.57
N ASP A 441 0.00 -7.92 -24.48
CA ASP A 441 0.15 -9.26 -25.05
C ASP A 441 -0.17 -10.40 -24.05
N GLY A 442 -0.66 -10.07 -22.85
CA GLY A 442 -1.08 -11.00 -21.81
C GLY A 442 0.05 -11.53 -20.93
N ARG A 443 1.30 -11.12 -21.15
CA ARG A 443 2.40 -11.45 -20.22
C ARG A 443 2.32 -10.58 -18.97
N ILE A 444 2.72 -11.10 -17.83
CA ILE A 444 2.88 -10.32 -16.60
C ILE A 444 4.35 -9.93 -16.50
N CYS A 445 4.67 -8.64 -16.38
CA CYS A 445 6.03 -8.13 -16.27
C CYS A 445 6.22 -7.26 -15.03
N TRP A 446 7.43 -7.26 -14.46
CA TRP A 446 7.78 -6.46 -13.29
C TRP A 446 9.26 -6.07 -13.29
N PRO A 447 9.64 -4.96 -12.63
CA PRO A 447 11.02 -4.57 -12.45
C PRO A 447 11.67 -5.30 -11.28
N TYR A 448 12.99 -5.49 -11.38
CA TYR A 448 13.85 -5.94 -10.29
C TYR A 448 15.28 -5.45 -10.50
N VAL A 449 16.13 -5.53 -9.48
CA VAL A 449 17.57 -5.29 -9.63
C VAL A 449 18.29 -6.62 -9.65
N ASP A 450 19.14 -6.82 -10.64
CA ASP A 450 20.06 -7.96 -10.67
C ASP A 450 21.16 -7.73 -9.62
N MET A 451 21.05 -8.46 -8.51
CA MET A 451 21.92 -8.30 -7.34
C MET A 451 21.98 -9.62 -6.56
N SER A 452 22.99 -9.77 -5.72
CA SER A 452 22.96 -10.83 -4.70
C SER A 452 21.97 -10.45 -3.60
N TRP A 453 20.82 -11.11 -3.59
CA TRP A 453 19.82 -10.93 -2.54
C TRP A 453 20.17 -11.75 -1.30
N SER A 454 20.24 -11.10 -0.15
CA SER A 454 20.51 -11.74 1.13
C SER A 454 19.41 -11.39 2.11
N LEU A 455 18.97 -12.41 2.84
CA LEU A 455 17.99 -12.33 3.92
C LEU A 455 18.58 -12.81 5.25
N ASN A 456 19.90 -13.02 5.27
CA ASN A 456 20.62 -13.62 6.39
C ASN A 456 21.09 -12.56 7.38
N GLY A 457 20.12 -11.85 7.97
CA GLY A 457 20.33 -10.83 8.98
C GLY A 457 20.07 -9.40 8.51
N PRO A 458 20.33 -8.41 9.38
CA PRO A 458 20.12 -7.00 9.07
C PRO A 458 20.95 -6.51 7.89
N VAL A 459 20.47 -5.43 7.23
CA VAL A 459 21.17 -4.80 6.11
C VAL A 459 22.54 -4.28 6.57
N ALA A 460 23.61 -4.87 6.04
CA ALA A 460 24.99 -4.47 6.34
C ALA A 460 25.56 -3.42 5.35
N ASP A 461 25.14 -3.46 4.09
CA ASP A 461 25.63 -2.58 3.03
C ASP A 461 24.48 -2.15 2.10
N ARG A 462 24.36 -0.85 1.84
CA ARG A 462 23.33 -0.27 0.96
C ARG A 462 23.96 0.08 -0.39
N LYS A 463 24.25 -0.97 -1.17
CA LYS A 463 24.78 -0.82 -2.53
C LYS A 463 23.78 -0.09 -3.42
N THR A 464 24.30 0.71 -4.34
CA THR A 464 23.50 1.39 -5.34
C THR A 464 23.68 0.76 -6.71
N THR A 465 22.71 0.96 -7.60
CA THR A 465 22.76 0.54 -9.00
C THR A 465 22.38 1.70 -9.92
N ASN A 466 22.88 1.65 -11.16
CA ASN A 466 22.45 2.54 -12.25
C ASN A 466 21.63 1.81 -13.30
N ALA A 467 21.17 0.60 -13.01
CA ALA A 467 20.37 -0.19 -13.93
C ALA A 467 19.27 -0.96 -13.20
N ILE A 468 18.12 -1.09 -13.88
CA ILE A 468 17.00 -1.94 -13.48
C ILE A 468 16.79 -3.01 -14.57
N SER A 469 16.53 -4.22 -14.12
CA SER A 469 16.17 -5.38 -14.94
C SER A 469 14.65 -5.53 -14.99
N PHE A 470 14.16 -6.24 -16.00
CA PHE A 470 12.75 -6.64 -16.07
C PHE A 470 12.63 -8.14 -16.23
N ALA A 471 11.62 -8.71 -15.59
CA ALA A 471 11.23 -10.10 -15.81
C ALA A 471 9.78 -10.12 -16.29
N CYS A 472 9.46 -11.12 -17.12
CA CYS A 472 8.14 -11.35 -17.64
C CYS A 472 7.79 -12.83 -17.60
N MET A 473 6.61 -13.14 -17.08
CA MET A 473 6.02 -14.47 -17.13
C MET A 473 4.94 -14.49 -18.21
N SER A 474 5.00 -15.48 -19.10
CA SER A 474 3.94 -15.74 -20.10
C SER A 474 3.03 -16.87 -19.63
N SER A 475 1.72 -16.72 -19.82
CA SER A 475 0.78 -17.83 -19.58
C SER A 475 0.99 -18.91 -20.65
N CYS A 476 0.83 -20.18 -20.28
CA CYS A 476 1.04 -21.28 -21.23
C CYS A 476 -0.01 -21.37 -22.35
N GLN A 477 -1.05 -20.52 -22.30
CA GLN A 477 -2.08 -20.40 -23.34
C GLN A 477 -1.77 -19.28 -24.34
N SER A 478 -0.81 -18.39 -24.02
CA SER A 478 -0.33 -17.37 -24.94
C SER A 478 0.61 -17.99 -25.99
N LYS A 479 0.04 -18.73 -26.95
CA LYS A 479 0.68 -18.86 -28.26
C LYS A 479 0.63 -17.51 -28.95
N ALA A 480 1.58 -16.63 -28.60
CA ALA A 480 2.03 -15.64 -29.55
C ALA A 480 2.61 -16.42 -30.74
N SER A 481 2.06 -16.22 -31.92
CA SER A 481 2.71 -16.64 -33.16
C SER A 481 4.10 -16.02 -33.16
N ALA A 482 5.13 -16.84 -32.91
CA ALA A 482 6.50 -16.41 -33.04
C ALA A 482 6.71 -15.93 -34.50
N PRO A 483 7.36 -14.79 -34.75
CA PRO A 483 7.93 -14.56 -36.07
C PRO A 483 9.00 -15.65 -36.27
N SER A 484 8.86 -16.44 -37.33
CA SER A 484 9.89 -17.40 -37.72
C SER A 484 11.17 -16.62 -38.06
N ASP A 485 12.22 -16.85 -37.28
CA ASP A 485 13.59 -16.59 -37.66
C ASP A 485 13.97 -17.57 -38.79
N SER A 486 13.69 -17.19 -40.03
CA SER A 486 14.40 -17.63 -41.25
C SER A 486 13.77 -16.93 -42.46
N ASP A 487 14.32 -15.77 -42.84
CA ASP A 487 14.46 -15.46 -44.26
C ASP A 487 15.59 -14.44 -44.48
N ALA A 488 16.49 -14.82 -45.38
CA ALA A 488 17.62 -14.03 -45.85
C ALA A 488 17.14 -12.78 -46.64
N PRO A 489 17.97 -11.73 -46.78
CA PRO A 489 17.50 -10.42 -47.24
C PRO A 489 17.14 -10.44 -48.73
N LEU A 490 15.87 -10.19 -49.04
CA LEU A 490 15.44 -9.86 -50.41
C LEU A 490 15.71 -8.39 -50.71
N LYS A 491 16.38 -8.19 -51.85
CA LYS A 491 16.79 -6.94 -52.48
C LYS A 491 15.62 -5.94 -52.61
N PRO A 492 15.81 -4.64 -52.33
CA PRO A 492 14.74 -3.66 -52.38
C PRO A 492 14.25 -3.41 -53.80
N SER A 493 12.95 -3.61 -54.03
CA SER A 493 12.23 -3.14 -55.21
C SER A 493 11.86 -1.66 -55.06
N SER A 494 12.02 -0.92 -56.15
CA SER A 494 11.88 0.53 -56.29
C SER A 494 10.55 1.10 -55.75
N PRO A 495 10.56 2.35 -55.24
CA PRO A 495 9.36 2.97 -54.66
C PRO A 495 8.33 3.31 -55.75
N SER A 496 7.08 2.91 -55.51
CA SER A 496 5.91 3.36 -56.25
C SER A 496 5.63 4.84 -55.97
N LYS A 497 5.23 5.57 -57.01
CA LYS A 497 4.87 7.00 -56.99
C LYS A 497 3.87 7.35 -55.88
N PRO A 498 3.98 8.54 -55.27
CA PRO A 498 3.02 9.01 -54.27
C PRO A 498 1.65 9.25 -54.91
N VAL A 499 0.62 8.74 -54.23
CA VAL A 499 -0.78 9.10 -54.45
C VAL A 499 -0.99 10.52 -53.94
N SER A 500 -1.60 11.36 -54.79
CA SER A 500 -1.93 12.76 -54.52
C SER A 500 -2.82 12.92 -53.29
N SER A 501 -2.39 13.79 -52.37
CA SER A 501 -3.17 14.27 -51.22
C SER A 501 -4.53 14.84 -51.65
N PRO A 502 -5.61 14.61 -50.88
CA PRO A 502 -6.83 15.38 -51.03
C PRO A 502 -6.60 16.85 -50.61
N GLU A 503 -7.30 17.72 -51.32
CA GLU A 503 -7.31 19.18 -51.18
C GLU A 503 -7.67 19.63 -49.74
N PRO A 504 -7.05 20.70 -49.21
CA PRO A 504 -7.36 21.19 -47.86
C PRO A 504 -8.79 21.71 -47.77
N ALA A 505 -9.52 21.24 -46.75
CA ALA A 505 -10.83 21.79 -46.40
C ALA A 505 -10.70 23.27 -45.97
N GLU A 506 -11.66 24.09 -46.41
CA GLU A 506 -11.71 25.52 -46.12
C GLU A 506 -11.70 25.85 -44.61
N PRO A 507 -11.17 27.02 -44.20
CA PRO A 507 -11.13 27.41 -42.79
C PRO A 507 -12.54 27.60 -42.22
N TYR A 508 -12.82 26.94 -41.10
CA TYR A 508 -14.03 27.17 -40.32
C TYR A 508 -14.13 28.64 -39.88
N LYS A 509 -15.27 29.27 -40.22
CA LYS A 509 -15.65 30.61 -39.77
C LYS A 509 -15.83 30.63 -38.25
N PRO A 510 -15.29 31.62 -37.51
CA PRO A 510 -15.46 31.70 -36.07
C PRO A 510 -16.93 31.81 -35.67
N THR A 511 -17.36 30.95 -34.73
CA THR A 511 -18.65 31.06 -34.06
C THR A 511 -18.61 32.25 -33.09
N GLU A 512 -19.65 33.10 -33.12
CA GLU A 512 -19.78 34.25 -32.22
C GLU A 512 -19.80 33.83 -30.73
N PRO A 513 -19.37 34.71 -29.81
CA PRO A 513 -19.36 34.40 -28.39
C PRO A 513 -20.79 34.26 -27.84
N TYR A 514 -20.99 33.23 -27.04
CA TYR A 514 -22.22 32.97 -26.30
C TYR A 514 -22.51 34.13 -25.32
N GLN A 515 -23.64 34.83 -25.49
CA GLN A 515 -24.12 35.82 -24.51
C GLN A 515 -24.59 35.11 -23.23
N PRO A 516 -24.20 35.58 -22.03
CA PRO A 516 -24.74 35.08 -20.77
C PRO A 516 -26.24 35.37 -20.66
N ALA A 517 -27.02 34.38 -20.22
CA ALA A 517 -28.43 34.56 -19.90
C ALA A 517 -28.62 35.51 -18.70
N GLU A 518 -29.57 36.43 -18.81
CA GLU A 518 -29.96 37.35 -17.73
C GLU A 518 -30.48 36.61 -16.48
N PRO A 519 -30.25 37.14 -15.27
CA PRO A 519 -30.76 36.55 -14.04
C PRO A 519 -32.28 36.75 -13.93
N SER A 520 -33.02 35.66 -13.71
CA SER A 520 -34.44 35.69 -13.40
C SER A 520 -34.71 36.37 -12.04
N LYS A 521 -35.64 37.33 -12.07
CA LYS A 521 -36.11 38.18 -10.98
C LYS A 521 -36.75 37.36 -9.82
N PRO A 522 -36.52 37.73 -8.54
CA PRO A 522 -37.13 37.02 -7.41
C PRO A 522 -38.60 37.44 -7.21
N SER A 523 -39.46 36.45 -7.01
CA SER A 523 -40.86 36.62 -6.60
C SER A 523 -40.96 36.91 -5.10
N SER A 524 -41.71 37.96 -4.76
CA SER A 524 -41.99 38.49 -3.42
C SER A 524 -42.90 37.61 -2.56
N PRO A 525 -42.87 37.76 -1.22
CA PRO A 525 -43.50 36.84 -0.26
C PRO A 525 -44.98 37.17 -0.02
N SER A 526 -45.77 36.14 0.33
CA SER A 526 -47.13 36.29 0.84
C SER A 526 -47.15 35.98 2.35
N SER A 527 -47.72 36.92 3.10
CA SER A 527 -47.85 36.94 4.57
C SER A 527 -49.14 36.21 5.05
N PRO A 528 -49.33 35.99 6.37
CA PRO A 528 -49.97 34.79 6.93
C PRO A 528 -51.46 34.98 7.29
N PRO A 529 -52.12 33.91 7.82
CA PRO A 529 -53.18 34.09 8.79
C PRO A 529 -52.90 33.45 10.15
N VAL A 530 -53.64 33.98 11.11
CA VAL A 530 -53.47 33.95 12.57
C VAL A 530 -54.28 32.81 13.21
N SER A 531 -53.73 32.33 14.32
CA SER A 531 -54.32 31.62 15.48
C SER A 531 -55.84 31.57 15.61
N ASN A 532 -56.37 30.38 15.92
CA ASN A 532 -57.27 30.16 17.08
C ASN A 532 -57.34 28.68 17.47
N ALA A 533 -57.23 28.42 18.78
CA ALA A 533 -57.67 27.23 19.51
C ALA A 533 -58.78 27.67 20.50
N PRO A 534 -59.40 26.82 21.35
CA PRO A 534 -59.49 25.35 21.40
C PRO A 534 -60.94 24.81 21.54
N SER A 535 -61.15 23.48 21.50
CA SER A 535 -61.87 22.69 22.54
C SER A 535 -62.55 21.40 22.02
N ALA A 536 -62.44 20.36 22.87
CA ALA A 536 -63.28 19.16 23.07
C ALA A 536 -63.14 17.92 22.17
N ALA A 537 -63.00 16.78 22.86
CA ALA A 537 -62.84 15.39 22.39
C ALA A 537 -64.19 14.63 22.31
N PRO A 538 -64.23 13.27 22.27
CA PRO A 538 -64.16 12.31 21.13
C PRO A 538 -65.53 11.56 20.94
N PRO A 539 -65.72 10.53 20.06
CA PRO A 539 -65.21 9.14 20.27
C PRO A 539 -64.99 8.21 19.03
N ALA A 540 -64.19 7.15 19.29
CA ALA A 540 -64.30 5.71 18.91
C ALA A 540 -64.50 5.16 17.46
N SER A 541 -63.68 4.11 17.21
CA SER A 541 -63.92 2.84 16.49
C SER A 541 -63.59 2.65 14.99
N SER A 542 -62.63 1.73 14.73
CA SER A 542 -62.77 0.40 14.07
C SER A 542 -61.58 0.06 13.14
N THR A 543 -60.69 -0.87 13.54
CA THR A 543 -60.47 -2.27 13.03
C THR A 543 -59.90 -2.40 11.60
N GLN A 544 -58.57 -2.61 11.44
CA GLN A 544 -57.81 -3.88 11.16
C GLN A 544 -57.65 -4.22 9.65
N PRO A 545 -56.67 -5.05 9.17
CA PRO A 545 -55.67 -5.85 9.91
C PRO A 545 -54.19 -5.74 9.44
N ARG A 546 -53.26 -6.19 10.31
CA ARG A 546 -51.84 -6.46 10.03
C ARG A 546 -51.62 -7.95 9.78
N HIS A 547 -50.66 -8.26 8.91
CA HIS A 547 -50.20 -9.60 8.56
C HIS A 547 -49.42 -10.29 9.70
N ASN A 548 -49.69 -11.58 9.86
CA ASN A 548 -49.05 -12.51 10.80
C ASN A 548 -47.68 -12.98 10.30
N ALA A 549 -46.71 -13.04 11.21
CA ALA A 549 -45.48 -13.84 11.08
C ALA A 549 -45.59 -15.09 12.00
N PRO A 550 -45.00 -16.24 11.62
CA PRO A 550 -45.11 -17.48 12.39
C PRO A 550 -44.14 -17.53 13.60
N PRO A 551 -44.47 -18.30 14.65
CA PRO A 551 -43.68 -18.39 15.88
C PRO A 551 -42.52 -19.40 15.80
N VAL A 552 -41.44 -19.07 16.51
CA VAL A 552 -40.25 -19.89 16.79
C VAL A 552 -40.58 -20.93 17.88
N PRO A 553 -40.09 -22.19 17.81
CA PRO A 553 -40.33 -23.18 18.85
C PRO A 553 -39.39 -23.00 20.05
N THR A 554 -39.99 -23.02 21.23
CA THR A 554 -39.35 -23.09 22.56
C THR A 554 -38.79 -24.49 22.79
N LEU A 555 -37.49 -24.61 23.04
CA LEU A 555 -36.87 -25.87 23.50
C LEU A 555 -36.90 -25.95 25.02
N SER A 556 -37.54 -27.02 25.51
CA SER A 556 -37.66 -27.39 26.91
C SER A 556 -36.37 -28.02 27.42
N PHE A 557 -35.87 -27.53 28.56
CA PHE A 557 -34.80 -28.16 29.32
C PHE A 557 -35.34 -29.38 30.08
N SER A 558 -34.74 -30.55 29.87
CA SER A 558 -34.93 -31.74 30.72
C SER A 558 -33.70 -31.94 31.60
N LEU A 559 -33.94 -31.89 32.91
CA LEU A 559 -33.01 -32.25 33.97
C LEU A 559 -32.68 -33.75 33.89
N PHE A 560 -31.40 -34.10 33.77
CA PHE A 560 -30.90 -35.44 34.03
C PHE A 560 -30.01 -35.41 35.28
N ASN A 561 -30.40 -36.20 36.27
CA ASN A 561 -29.59 -36.58 37.43
C ASN A 561 -28.33 -37.33 36.99
N PRO A 562 -27.15 -37.06 37.60
CA PRO A 562 -26.03 -37.98 37.58
C PRO A 562 -25.97 -38.73 38.91
N ASP A 563 -26.25 -40.03 38.90
CA ASP A 563 -25.77 -40.92 39.95
C ASP A 563 -25.45 -42.28 39.32
N SER A 564 -24.16 -42.61 39.28
CA SER A 564 -23.57 -43.96 39.14
C SER A 564 -22.05 -43.81 38.98
N THR A 565 -21.35 -44.03 40.09
CA THR A 565 -19.90 -44.30 40.14
C THR A 565 -19.57 -45.63 39.45
N PRO A 566 -18.39 -45.74 38.82
CA PRO A 566 -17.53 -46.86 39.17
C PRO A 566 -16.03 -46.49 39.32
N SER A 567 -15.39 -47.34 40.12
CA SER A 567 -14.01 -47.37 40.64
C SER A 567 -12.85 -47.25 39.62
N PRO A 568 -11.62 -46.95 40.09
CA PRO A 568 -10.48 -46.60 39.27
C PRO A 568 -9.68 -47.82 38.79
N THR A 569 -9.09 -47.71 37.59
CA THR A 569 -8.05 -48.62 37.07
C THR A 569 -6.96 -47.80 36.34
N PRO A 570 -5.74 -48.31 36.12
CA PRO A 570 -4.55 -47.79 36.75
C PRO A 570 -3.72 -46.90 35.83
N LYS A 571 -2.99 -45.99 36.48
CA LYS A 571 -1.99 -45.07 35.95
C LYS A 571 -0.82 -45.83 35.27
N PRO A 572 -0.44 -45.52 34.02
CA PRO A 572 0.79 -46.04 33.45
C PRO A 572 2.01 -45.28 33.99
N THR A 573 3.01 -46.05 34.39
CA THR A 573 4.36 -45.63 34.80
C THR A 573 5.14 -45.08 33.59
N PRO A 574 5.82 -43.93 33.69
CA PRO A 574 6.74 -43.47 32.66
C PRO A 574 8.09 -44.19 32.75
N SER A 575 8.62 -44.61 31.59
CA SER A 575 10.01 -45.05 31.43
C SER A 575 10.93 -43.83 31.21
N PRO A 576 12.20 -43.87 31.63
CA PRO A 576 13.04 -42.69 31.80
C PRO A 576 13.81 -42.29 30.53
N THR A 577 13.97 -40.98 30.30
CA THR A 577 15.03 -40.42 29.45
C THR A 577 16.02 -39.64 30.30
N PRO A 578 17.34 -39.73 30.03
CA PRO A 578 18.39 -39.04 30.76
C PRO A 578 18.66 -37.62 30.22
N PHE A 579 19.46 -36.88 30.99
CA PHE A 579 20.04 -35.55 30.77
C PHE A 579 19.36 -34.39 31.52
N ASN A 580 19.91 -34.18 32.70
CA ASN A 580 19.82 -33.02 33.55
C ASN A 580 21.14 -32.26 33.38
N ASP A 581 21.10 -31.02 32.89
CA ASP A 581 22.20 -30.05 33.07
C ASP A 581 21.62 -28.63 33.13
N ASN A 582 21.20 -28.28 34.35
CA ASN A 582 20.93 -26.91 34.77
C ASN A 582 22.24 -26.18 35.06
N LYS A 583 22.65 -25.28 34.15
CA LYS A 583 23.43 -24.07 34.49
C LYS A 583 22.99 -22.89 33.61
N PRO A 584 22.72 -21.70 34.17
CA PRO A 584 22.51 -20.50 33.36
C PRO A 584 23.84 -20.04 32.76
N ARG A 585 23.88 -19.86 31.43
CA ARG A 585 25.00 -19.17 30.75
C ARG A 585 24.84 -17.65 30.89
N PRO A 586 25.95 -16.90 30.98
CA PRO A 586 25.96 -15.47 31.23
C PRO A 586 25.44 -14.70 30.01
N TYR A 587 24.80 -13.56 30.30
CA TYR A 587 24.37 -12.55 29.34
C TYR A 587 25.58 -12.04 28.54
N GLU A 588 25.57 -12.23 27.23
CA GLU A 588 26.41 -11.44 26.33
C GLU A 588 25.70 -10.11 26.07
N SER A 589 26.32 -9.02 26.51
CA SER A 589 25.91 -7.66 26.16
C SER A 589 26.18 -7.43 24.67
N VAL A 590 25.11 -7.32 23.88
CA VAL A 590 25.18 -6.89 22.48
C VAL A 590 25.53 -5.41 22.44
N TYR A 591 26.67 -5.10 21.82
CA TYR A 591 27.12 -3.75 21.51
C TYR A 591 26.46 -3.29 20.20
N VAL A 592 25.63 -2.24 20.26
CA VAL A 592 25.06 -1.59 19.07
C VAL A 592 25.99 -0.46 18.65
N PRO A 593 26.57 -0.45 17.44
CA PRO A 593 27.34 0.68 16.95
C PRO A 593 26.42 1.88 16.72
N GLY A 594 26.77 3.03 17.30
CA GLY A 594 26.02 4.27 17.12
C GLY A 594 26.20 4.83 15.71
N SER A 595 25.13 4.79 14.91
CA SER A 595 24.96 5.73 13.81
C SER A 595 23.48 6.08 13.66
N LEU A 596 23.20 7.39 13.80
CA LEU A 596 21.91 8.08 13.89
C LEU A 596 21.23 7.98 15.26
N SER A 597 21.14 9.13 15.92
CA SER A 597 20.56 9.33 17.26
C SER A 597 19.16 8.72 17.36
N PHE A 598 19.05 7.64 18.11
CA PHE A 598 17.79 7.12 18.63
C PHE A 598 17.20 8.16 19.59
N ASP A 599 16.02 8.70 19.27
CA ASP A 599 15.25 9.53 20.19
C ASP A 599 14.24 8.62 20.93
N PRO A 600 14.48 8.28 22.21
CA PRO A 600 13.59 7.40 22.97
C PRO A 600 12.19 7.99 23.20
N ILE A 601 11.91 9.24 22.83
CA ILE A 601 10.57 9.86 22.87
C ILE A 601 9.65 9.33 21.74
N MET A 602 10.19 8.66 20.72
CA MET A 602 9.39 8.02 19.65
C MET A 602 8.86 6.62 20.04
N ALA A 603 9.24 6.07 21.19
CA ALA A 603 8.56 4.93 21.79
C ALA A 603 7.37 5.45 22.62
N PRO A 604 6.16 4.87 22.51
CA PRO A 604 5.04 5.32 23.33
C PRO A 604 5.39 5.12 24.82
N ALA A 605 5.56 6.23 25.53
CA ALA A 605 5.57 6.22 26.99
C ALA A 605 4.14 5.90 27.45
N PHE A 606 3.90 4.64 27.83
CA PHE A 606 2.70 4.32 28.61
C PHE A 606 2.92 4.79 30.05
N THR A 607 2.55 6.04 30.32
CA THR A 607 2.33 6.50 31.70
C THR A 607 0.98 7.21 31.79
N HIS A 608 -0.09 6.43 31.75
CA HIS A 608 -1.30 6.80 32.48
C HIS A 608 -1.41 5.90 33.70
N VAL A 609 -0.92 6.41 34.84
CA VAL A 609 -1.25 5.88 36.16
C VAL A 609 -2.65 6.37 36.49
N LEU A 610 -3.61 5.45 36.58
CA LEU A 610 -4.91 5.71 37.21
C LEU A 610 -4.72 5.69 38.75
N PRO A 611 -5.35 6.61 39.50
CA PRO A 611 -5.19 6.69 40.94
C PRO A 611 -5.99 5.58 41.64
N GLY A 612 -5.31 4.84 42.52
CA GLY A 612 -5.97 4.00 43.53
C GLY A 612 -5.68 2.51 43.39
N LEU A 613 -4.47 2.08 43.77
CA LEU A 613 -4.18 0.76 44.35
C LEU A 613 -2.85 0.88 45.14
N PRO A 614 -2.72 0.29 46.35
CA PRO A 614 -1.54 0.44 47.19
C PRO A 614 -0.47 -0.61 46.86
N GLY A 615 0.79 -0.17 46.74
CA GLY A 615 1.94 -1.07 46.64
C GLY A 615 3.16 -0.40 46.00
N GLU A 616 4.07 0.09 46.83
CA GLU A 616 5.39 0.60 46.44
C GLU A 616 6.30 -0.51 45.91
N PHE A 617 7.02 -0.25 44.81
CA PHE A 617 8.35 -0.79 44.57
C PHE A 617 9.21 0.27 43.88
N THR A 618 10.09 0.87 44.67
CA THR A 618 11.20 1.71 44.22
C THR A 618 12.42 0.83 43.90
N ASN A 619 13.03 1.03 42.72
CA ASN A 619 14.48 1.00 42.45
C ASN A 619 14.74 0.74 40.95
N GLY A 620 14.98 1.82 40.19
CA GLY A 620 15.61 1.76 38.87
C GLY A 620 17.13 2.01 38.97
N PRO A 621 17.97 1.46 38.07
CA PRO A 621 19.41 1.61 38.14
C PRO A 621 19.87 3.02 37.71
N VAL A 622 20.84 3.55 38.46
CA VAL A 622 21.54 4.81 38.18
C VAL A 622 22.69 4.52 37.20
N TYR A 623 22.70 5.16 36.02
CA TYR A 623 23.84 5.14 35.11
C TYR A 623 24.70 6.39 35.29
N SER A 624 25.99 6.17 35.58
CA SER A 624 27.03 7.19 35.65
C SER A 624 27.59 7.47 34.26
N THR A 625 27.77 8.75 33.90
CA THR A 625 28.37 9.17 32.63
C THR A 625 29.82 9.63 32.85
N THR A 626 30.78 8.88 32.31
CA THR A 626 32.17 9.30 32.17
C THR A 626 32.42 9.90 30.78
N LYS A 627 32.95 11.13 30.77
CA LYS A 627 33.41 11.88 29.59
C LYS A 627 34.69 11.29 28.99
N THR A 628 34.75 11.17 27.66
CA THR A 628 36.00 11.27 26.85
C THR A 628 35.67 11.66 25.39
N PRO A 629 36.65 12.06 24.54
CA PRO A 629 36.72 13.41 23.97
C PRO A 629 36.45 13.50 22.45
N ALA A 630 36.25 14.74 21.98
CA ALA A 630 35.92 15.08 20.60
C ALA A 630 37.12 15.05 19.64
N ALA A 631 36.86 14.65 18.38
CA ALA A 631 37.59 15.01 17.15
C ALA A 631 36.71 14.67 15.91
N PRO A 632 37.06 15.11 14.69
CA PRO A 632 36.83 16.44 14.13
C PRO A 632 35.73 16.44 13.05
N THR A 633 35.12 17.61 12.84
CA THR A 633 34.04 17.88 11.88
C THR A 633 34.53 17.97 10.44
N GLY A 634 33.99 17.12 9.56
CA GLY A 634 33.94 17.33 8.11
C GLY A 634 32.50 17.56 7.67
N SER A 635 32.20 18.77 7.19
CA SER A 635 30.85 19.20 6.78
C SER A 635 30.47 18.73 5.37
N PRO A 636 29.21 18.32 5.13
CA PRO A 636 28.56 18.45 3.84
C PRO A 636 27.66 19.69 3.77
N VAL A 637 27.58 20.24 2.57
CA VAL A 637 27.00 21.52 2.14
C VAL A 637 25.48 21.62 2.37
N PRO A 638 24.94 22.74 2.92
CA PRO A 638 23.50 23.00 2.94
C PRO A 638 23.03 23.85 1.75
N CYS A 639 21.78 23.59 1.33
CA CYS A 639 21.02 24.39 0.37
C CYS A 639 21.02 25.88 0.76
N SER A 640 21.52 26.74 -0.13
CA SER A 640 21.65 28.17 0.10
C SER A 640 20.33 28.93 -0.10
N ILE A 641 20.08 29.92 0.78
CA ILE A 641 19.15 31.05 0.61
C ILE A 641 19.99 32.33 0.73
N PRO A 642 19.72 33.43 -0.01
CA PRO A 642 20.53 34.65 0.05
C PRO A 642 20.30 35.38 1.39
N GLY A 643 21.40 35.82 1.98
CA GLY A 643 21.41 36.51 3.27
C GLY A 643 20.93 37.96 3.20
N ALA A 644 20.37 38.40 4.32
CA ALA A 644 20.47 39.77 4.79
C ALA A 644 20.94 39.69 6.25
N GLY A 645 22.09 40.30 6.52
CA GLY A 645 22.77 40.26 7.81
C GLY A 645 22.09 41.14 8.86
N GLY A 646 22.18 40.70 10.10
CA GLY A 646 21.81 41.45 11.29
C GLY A 646 22.41 40.77 12.51
N SER A 647 23.56 41.28 12.95
CA SER A 647 24.29 40.89 14.15
C SER A 647 23.62 41.47 15.40
N TYR A 648 23.63 40.71 16.51
CA TYR A 648 23.50 41.05 17.96
C TYR A 648 22.82 39.82 18.61
N GLY A 649 23.20 39.23 19.73
CA GLY A 649 24.10 39.54 20.85
C GLY A 649 23.66 38.59 21.98
N ASP A 650 24.59 38.21 22.85
CA ASP A 650 24.51 37.12 23.82
C ASP A 650 23.29 37.08 24.78
N SER A 651 23.14 35.87 25.37
CA SER A 651 22.75 35.58 26.77
C SER A 651 21.41 34.86 27.00
N TYR A 652 21.51 33.56 27.31
CA TYR A 652 20.48 32.79 28.00
C TYR A 652 20.66 32.93 29.52
N GLY A 653 19.70 33.59 30.16
CA GLY A 653 19.50 33.59 31.60
C GLY A 653 18.08 33.11 31.94
N ARG A 654 18.00 32.17 32.90
CA ARG A 654 16.80 31.51 33.42
C ARG A 654 15.68 32.48 33.87
N SER A 655 14.41 32.07 33.77
CA SER A 655 13.52 31.89 34.95
C SER A 655 12.04 31.66 34.58
N TYR A 656 11.38 30.90 35.45
CA TYR A 656 9.94 30.65 35.54
C TYR A 656 9.14 31.93 35.85
N GLY A 657 7.89 32.03 35.39
CA GLY A 657 6.92 32.93 36.02
C GLY A 657 5.73 33.39 35.20
N ARG A 658 4.62 32.65 35.33
CA ARG A 658 3.25 33.11 35.65
C ARG A 658 2.66 34.36 34.97
N ALA A 659 1.44 34.13 34.46
CA ALA A 659 0.41 35.03 33.95
C ALA A 659 0.27 36.41 34.62
N GLY A 660 -0.04 37.41 33.79
CA GLY A 660 -0.58 38.72 34.16
C GLY A 660 -1.19 39.42 32.93
N VAL A 661 -2.43 39.88 33.10
CA VAL A 661 -3.36 40.47 32.13
C VAL A 661 -3.12 42.00 31.96
N TYR A 662 -3.82 42.61 31.00
CA TYR A 662 -3.86 44.02 30.52
C TYR A 662 -2.86 44.31 29.39
N GLY A 663 -3.20 44.88 28.24
CA GLY A 663 -4.41 45.52 27.74
C GLY A 663 -3.99 46.73 26.89
N VAL A 664 -4.81 47.04 25.88
CA VAL A 664 -4.93 48.36 25.19
C VAL A 664 -4.16 48.59 23.87
N LYS A 665 -4.99 48.62 22.81
CA LYS A 665 -5.08 49.53 21.63
C LYS A 665 -3.81 49.96 20.86
N GLY A 666 -3.92 49.72 19.55
CA GLY A 666 -4.14 50.82 18.60
C GLY A 666 -2.97 51.13 17.68
N GLY A 667 -3.19 51.05 16.36
CA GLY A 667 -2.25 51.57 15.37
C GLY A 667 -2.51 51.07 13.95
N SER A 668 -3.49 51.69 13.30
CA SER A 668 -3.75 51.60 11.87
C SER A 668 -2.74 52.41 11.07
N TYR A 669 -2.16 51.84 10.01
CA TYR A 669 -1.66 52.45 8.75
C TYR A 669 -1.37 51.23 7.84
N GLY A 670 -1.82 51.11 6.60
CA GLY A 670 -2.03 52.09 5.54
C GLY A 670 -1.34 51.49 4.30
N ASP A 671 -2.10 51.34 3.22
CA ASP A 671 -1.79 50.66 1.95
C ASP A 671 -0.41 50.95 1.32
N ALA A 672 0.09 49.97 0.54
CA ALA A 672 0.33 50.14 -0.90
C ALA A 672 0.89 48.83 -1.49
N GLY A 673 0.30 48.39 -2.60
CA GLY A 673 0.66 47.16 -3.29
C GLY A 673 1.95 47.24 -4.09
N ALA A 674 2.37 46.07 -4.58
CA ALA A 674 3.15 45.95 -5.82
C ALA A 674 3.09 44.48 -6.28
N ASP A 675 2.43 44.29 -7.42
CA ASP A 675 2.59 43.13 -8.28
C ASP A 675 4.07 42.92 -8.64
N SER A 676 4.55 41.68 -8.62
CA SER A 676 5.59 41.22 -9.55
C SER A 676 5.60 39.68 -9.70
N PRO A 677 5.73 39.16 -10.93
CA PRO A 677 5.54 37.75 -11.26
C PRO A 677 6.84 36.94 -11.30
N CYS A 678 6.78 35.66 -10.95
CA CYS A 678 7.84 34.69 -11.23
C CYS A 678 7.71 34.20 -12.69
N THR A 679 8.54 34.71 -13.59
CA THR A 679 8.73 34.15 -14.94
C THR A 679 9.91 33.19 -14.99
N LEU A 680 9.68 32.05 -15.64
CA LEU A 680 10.65 31.03 -16.01
C LEU A 680 11.81 31.61 -16.84
N ARG A 681 13.06 31.26 -16.47
CA ARG A 681 14.22 31.42 -17.36
C ARG A 681 14.34 30.20 -18.28
N THR A 682 14.04 30.41 -19.55
CA THR A 682 14.47 29.56 -20.67
C THR A 682 15.91 29.95 -21.02
N VAL A 683 16.84 28.98 -21.00
CA VAL A 683 18.19 29.20 -21.56
C VAL A 683 18.14 28.86 -23.05
N VAL A 684 18.08 29.90 -23.88
CA VAL A 684 18.43 29.84 -25.29
C VAL A 684 19.91 30.20 -25.40
N ARG A 685 20.73 29.37 -26.07
CA ARG A 685 22.05 29.77 -26.55
C ARG A 685 22.06 29.84 -28.07
N PRO A 686 22.82 30.78 -28.67
CA PRO A 686 22.67 31.16 -30.06
C PRO A 686 23.51 30.31 -31.01
N SER A 687 22.99 30.17 -32.22
CA SER A 687 23.67 29.74 -33.44
C SER A 687 24.76 30.73 -33.87
N ALA A 688 25.90 30.21 -34.33
CA ALA A 688 26.81 30.92 -35.22
C ALA A 688 27.06 30.07 -36.47
N SER A 689 26.94 30.71 -37.62
CA SER A 689 27.03 30.15 -38.97
C SER A 689 28.43 30.22 -39.55
N SER A 690 28.62 29.39 -40.59
CA SER A 690 29.53 29.49 -41.76
C SER A 690 31.04 29.34 -41.58
N ALA A 691 31.61 28.31 -42.21
CA ALA A 691 32.43 28.46 -43.43
C ALA A 691 32.78 27.07 -44.05
N ALA A 692 32.86 27.04 -45.37
CA ALA A 692 33.09 25.90 -46.25
C ALA A 692 34.57 25.44 -46.32
N SER A 693 34.81 24.21 -46.79
CA SER A 693 35.87 23.86 -47.77
C SER A 693 35.82 22.35 -48.14
N TYR A 694 35.82 22.13 -49.48
CA TYR A 694 35.94 20.91 -50.30
C TYR A 694 34.79 19.90 -50.34
#